data_AF-A0AAD0TR00-F1
#
_entry.id   AF-A0AAD0TR00-F1
#
_cell.length_a   1.000
_cell.length_b   1.000
_cell.length_c   1.000
_cell.angle_alpha   90.00
_cell.angle_beta   90.00
_cell.angle_gamma   90.00
#
_symmetry.space_group_name_H-M   'P 1'
#
loop_
_entity.id
_entity.type
_entity.pdbx_description
1 polymer ?
#
loop_
_entity_poly.entity_id
_entity_poly.type
_entity_poly.pdbx_seq_one_letter_code
_entity_poly.pdbx_strand_id
1 'polypeptide(L)'
;MEEAQLELQNALTTTFLANLAFLSEYDNELYHRVDELSRMIENGTYRERYALEFNMQDGDFDIYDIVHDKYLYNKSPKKFNNDLIRKVDFDEKSSILNVSKHFLYEFQEEVDRKDRFNFEDTDFVSAMTFNDTWEYSKITNDFLINRKRRLKDIKKFIFMGTLLGRHIPRIARKIDAKIYLVLERNLEIFRLSLFTVDYTILAGNDGVIFSIMDDTNNLEKKIMRFLNIGNLENYILKFSTTNINVGEYIDTILKTLTTLDPTTYDYNRRMYVHLNRSTKYVKDGYKILLFNKLKNDFNFFKNIPILYLAAGPSLDENIDWIKKNQNKFFIVTIGAAYKKLLANNIRIDIITSLDESHFLTTMQFDDESVSKISKDTIILSGNMTNEGVLKKFNQENLFLFELYKSINKDNISFSGYSIGEITLDILLHFNAKNIYLIGLDLALNQETGDSHAKGSDSITSSLNLDEEQSRDTFSQIDSLIQTKGNHSDFVFTTPLFFSSIQSANGKLSKKEEDVNVYNMSLHGAYFENTIPIKQNEVNTEILKEIVGFESKTFLSNLTKYSIKELSEESKKEIENEIIFLENEVLKKVKDISKKDYKTFTLLFQDTIEITFIINDSMYKSFFQIIVGHFQIVIPYLFYHFNDIKVRNEEKKVKKIKDIFVKQITNLVNDYVICLKRVL
;
A
#
# COMPACT_ATOMS: atom_id res chain seq x y z
N MET A 1 -26.88 -50.69 5.33
CA MET A 1 -27.05 -49.35 4.73
C MET A 1 -28.35 -49.39 3.95
N GLU A 2 -29.33 -48.58 4.34
CA GLU A 2 -30.61 -48.45 3.63
C GLU A 2 -30.37 -47.79 2.25
N GLU A 3 -31.19 -48.10 1.24
CA GLU A 3 -31.08 -47.58 -0.13
C GLU A 3 -30.92 -46.05 -0.18
N ALA A 4 -31.67 -45.33 0.66
CA ALA A 4 -31.58 -43.87 0.80
C ALA A 4 -30.20 -43.37 1.31
N GLN A 5 -29.50 -44.13 2.14
CA GLN A 5 -28.15 -43.77 2.60
C GLN A 5 -27.13 -43.90 1.47
N LEU A 6 -27.27 -44.93 0.63
CA LEU A 6 -26.41 -45.15 -0.53
C LEU A 6 -26.64 -44.06 -1.59
N GLU A 7 -27.89 -43.69 -1.87
CA GLU A 7 -28.21 -42.57 -2.76
C GLU A 7 -27.62 -41.25 -2.28
N LEU A 8 -27.76 -40.95 -0.98
CA LEU A 8 -27.19 -39.74 -0.38
C LEU A 8 -25.65 -39.73 -0.48
N GLN A 9 -25.00 -40.86 -0.19
CA GLN A 9 -23.54 -40.98 -0.31
C GLN A 9 -23.07 -40.78 -1.76
N ASN A 10 -23.78 -41.37 -2.73
CA ASN A 10 -23.49 -41.19 -4.15
C ASN A 10 -23.64 -39.72 -4.58
N ALA A 11 -24.69 -39.03 -4.10
CA ALA A 11 -24.90 -37.62 -4.39
C ALA A 11 -23.77 -36.74 -3.84
N LEU A 12 -23.39 -36.92 -2.56
CA LEU A 12 -22.28 -36.19 -1.93
C LEU A 12 -20.95 -36.42 -2.68
N THR A 13 -20.68 -37.69 -3.04
CA THR A 13 -19.45 -38.06 -3.77
C THR A 13 -19.42 -37.43 -5.16
N THR A 14 -20.56 -37.41 -5.84
CA THR A 14 -20.68 -36.77 -7.17
C THR A 14 -20.40 -35.26 -7.07
N THR A 15 -20.95 -34.58 -6.07
CA THR A 15 -20.68 -33.15 -5.83
C THR A 15 -19.20 -32.90 -5.51
N PHE A 16 -18.59 -33.75 -4.67
CA PHE A 16 -17.18 -33.65 -4.32
C PHE A 16 -16.27 -33.78 -5.55
N LEU A 17 -16.50 -34.81 -6.38
CA LEU A 17 -15.71 -35.04 -7.59
C LEU A 17 -15.87 -33.91 -8.61
N ALA A 18 -17.08 -33.35 -8.76
CA ALA A 18 -17.32 -32.20 -9.62
C ALA A 18 -16.54 -30.95 -9.15
N ASN A 19 -16.51 -30.69 -7.84
CA ASN A 19 -15.71 -29.60 -7.29
C ASN A 19 -14.21 -29.83 -7.45
N LEU A 20 -13.72 -31.06 -7.29
CA LEU A 20 -12.32 -31.37 -7.55
C LEU A 20 -11.94 -31.10 -9.02
N ALA A 21 -12.79 -31.51 -9.97
CA ALA A 21 -12.58 -31.20 -11.38
C ALA A 21 -12.54 -29.68 -11.62
N PHE A 22 -13.50 -28.94 -11.05
CA PHE A 22 -13.52 -27.48 -11.12
C PHE A 22 -12.24 -26.85 -10.55
N LEU A 23 -11.82 -27.24 -9.34
CA LEU A 23 -10.60 -26.71 -8.73
C LEU A 23 -9.36 -27.06 -9.55
N SER A 24 -9.30 -28.25 -10.17
CA SER A 24 -8.14 -28.66 -10.97
C SER A 24 -7.87 -27.73 -12.15
N GLU A 25 -8.93 -27.15 -12.72
CA GLU A 25 -8.89 -26.18 -13.81
C GLU A 25 -8.77 -24.73 -13.31
N TYR A 26 -9.44 -24.40 -12.19
CA TYR A 26 -9.62 -23.02 -11.74
C TYR A 26 -8.58 -22.55 -10.71
N ASP A 27 -8.20 -23.42 -9.77
CA ASP A 27 -7.22 -23.16 -8.71
C ASP A 27 -6.42 -24.45 -8.42
N ASN A 28 -5.46 -24.71 -9.29
CA ASN A 28 -4.70 -25.96 -9.31
C ASN A 28 -3.91 -26.21 -8.00
N GLU A 29 -3.42 -25.15 -7.35
CA GLU A 29 -2.72 -25.25 -6.07
C GLU A 29 -3.67 -25.73 -4.96
N LEU A 30 -4.86 -25.13 -4.86
CA LEU A 30 -5.88 -25.56 -3.90
C LEU A 30 -6.36 -26.99 -4.20
N TYR A 31 -6.55 -27.34 -5.47
CA TYR A 31 -6.88 -28.71 -5.88
C TYR A 31 -5.90 -29.72 -5.32
N HIS A 32 -4.59 -29.50 -5.52
CA HIS A 32 -3.56 -30.43 -5.06
C HIS A 32 -3.58 -30.60 -3.54
N ARG A 33 -3.77 -29.52 -2.78
CA ARG A 33 -3.86 -29.57 -1.31
C ARG A 33 -5.07 -30.38 -0.84
N VAL A 34 -6.22 -30.22 -1.49
CA VAL A 34 -7.44 -30.98 -1.16
C VAL A 34 -7.33 -32.45 -1.55
N ASP A 35 -6.79 -32.75 -2.74
CA ASP A 35 -6.58 -34.12 -3.23
C ASP A 35 -5.58 -34.86 -2.32
N GLU A 36 -4.46 -34.22 -1.97
CA GLU A 36 -3.48 -34.79 -1.04
C GLU A 36 -4.09 -35.11 0.32
N LEU A 37 -4.81 -34.16 0.94
CA LEU A 37 -5.51 -34.41 2.21
C LEU A 37 -6.51 -35.57 2.09
N SER A 38 -7.23 -35.66 0.96
CA SER A 38 -8.20 -36.73 0.73
C SER A 38 -7.53 -38.09 0.67
N ARG A 39 -6.43 -38.22 -0.07
CA ARG A 39 -5.65 -39.47 -0.15
C ARG A 39 -5.04 -39.85 1.20
N MET A 40 -4.56 -38.87 1.96
CA MET A 40 -4.02 -39.10 3.32
C MET A 40 -5.08 -39.60 4.30
N ILE A 41 -6.33 -39.16 4.16
CA ILE A 41 -7.45 -39.69 4.95
C ILE A 41 -7.78 -41.12 4.50
N GLU A 42 -7.91 -41.35 3.19
CA GLU A 42 -8.28 -42.65 2.61
C GLU A 42 -7.25 -43.76 2.93
N ASN A 43 -5.96 -43.44 2.94
CA ASN A 43 -4.91 -44.39 3.27
C ASN A 43 -4.62 -44.50 4.78
N GLY A 44 -5.30 -43.71 5.62
CA GLY A 44 -5.16 -43.72 7.08
C GLY A 44 -3.90 -43.03 7.62
N THR A 45 -3.16 -42.26 6.82
CA THR A 45 -1.96 -41.52 7.26
C THR A 45 -2.29 -40.19 7.92
N TYR A 46 -3.50 -39.66 7.72
CA TYR A 46 -4.05 -38.51 8.44
C TYR A 46 -5.37 -38.89 9.10
N ARG A 47 -5.50 -38.57 10.40
CA ARG A 47 -6.75 -38.79 11.15
C ARG A 47 -7.56 -37.51 11.14
N GLU A 48 -8.76 -37.59 10.56
CA GLU A 48 -9.71 -36.48 10.53
C GLU A 48 -10.10 -36.02 11.95
N ARG A 49 -10.19 -34.70 12.11
CA ARG A 49 -10.74 -34.04 13.30
C ARG A 49 -12.22 -33.73 13.12
N TYR A 50 -12.65 -33.45 11.90
CA TYR A 50 -13.99 -33.01 11.57
C TYR A 50 -14.65 -34.03 10.66
N ALA A 51 -15.82 -34.52 11.09
CA ALA A 51 -16.65 -35.41 10.30
C ALA A 51 -17.93 -34.71 9.83
N LEU A 52 -18.42 -35.14 8.67
CA LEU A 52 -19.73 -34.76 8.15
C LEU A 52 -20.79 -35.68 8.77
N GLU A 53 -21.69 -35.12 9.59
CA GLU A 53 -22.74 -35.91 10.26
C GLU A 53 -24.13 -35.44 9.82
N PHE A 54 -24.98 -36.38 9.41
CA PHE A 54 -26.35 -36.07 9.03
C PHE A 54 -27.24 -35.91 10.26
N ASN A 55 -27.73 -34.69 10.49
CA ASN A 55 -28.68 -34.41 11.55
C ASN A 55 -30.09 -34.78 11.10
N MET A 56 -30.60 -35.92 11.58
CA MET A 56 -31.95 -36.40 11.22
C MET A 56 -33.08 -35.45 11.65
N GLN A 57 -32.90 -34.67 12.72
CA GLN A 57 -33.94 -33.75 13.21
C GLN A 57 -34.04 -32.50 12.36
N ASP A 58 -32.90 -31.93 11.97
CA ASP A 58 -32.86 -30.73 11.13
C ASP A 58 -32.96 -31.10 9.64
N GLY A 59 -32.58 -32.33 9.25
CA GLY A 59 -32.57 -32.81 7.87
C GLY A 59 -31.52 -32.12 7.01
N ASP A 60 -30.33 -31.86 7.56
CA ASP A 60 -29.14 -31.35 6.87
C ASP A 60 -27.90 -31.84 7.61
N PHE A 61 -26.72 -31.56 7.06
CA PHE A 61 -25.45 -31.96 7.66
C PHE A 61 -24.93 -30.92 8.64
N ASP A 62 -24.26 -31.41 9.68
CA ASP A 62 -23.46 -30.63 10.63
C ASP A 62 -21.99 -31.08 10.54
N ILE A 63 -21.09 -30.26 11.08
CA ILE A 63 -19.67 -30.61 11.23
C ILE A 63 -19.46 -31.04 12.68
N TYR A 64 -19.12 -32.31 12.87
CA TYR A 64 -18.78 -32.86 14.18
C TYR A 64 -17.26 -32.79 14.42
N ASP A 65 -16.84 -32.02 15.42
CA ASP A 65 -15.45 -31.93 15.89
C ASP A 65 -15.19 -33.10 16.84
N ILE A 66 -14.59 -34.17 16.32
CA ILE A 66 -14.32 -35.44 17.00
C ILE A 66 -13.45 -35.24 18.24
N VAL A 67 -12.53 -34.27 18.20
CA VAL A 67 -11.56 -34.02 19.28
C VAL A 67 -12.23 -33.36 20.48
N HIS A 68 -13.22 -32.50 20.25
CA HIS A 68 -13.87 -31.70 21.29
C HIS A 68 -15.32 -32.12 21.58
N ASP A 69 -15.82 -33.17 20.92
CA ASP A 69 -17.19 -33.68 21.05
C ASP A 69 -18.24 -32.55 20.93
N LYS A 70 -18.15 -31.79 19.82
CA LYS A 70 -19.05 -30.65 19.58
C LYS A 70 -19.42 -30.52 18.11
N TYR A 71 -20.57 -29.87 17.88
CA TYR A 71 -21.08 -29.58 16.55
C TYR A 71 -20.89 -28.10 16.23
N LEU A 72 -20.30 -27.77 15.08
CA LEU A 72 -20.02 -26.37 14.72
C LEU A 72 -21.29 -25.58 14.40
N TYR A 73 -22.37 -26.23 13.96
CA TYR A 73 -23.68 -25.61 13.80
C TYR A 73 -24.60 -25.80 15.01
N ASN A 74 -24.11 -26.36 16.11
CA ASN A 74 -24.90 -26.68 17.31
C ASN A 74 -26.18 -27.49 17.00
N LYS A 75 -26.10 -28.46 16.08
CA LYS A 75 -27.24 -29.28 15.62
C LYS A 75 -28.40 -28.48 15.03
N SER A 76 -28.14 -27.27 14.54
CA SER A 76 -29.13 -26.41 13.87
C SER A 76 -28.63 -25.81 12.55
N PRO A 77 -28.04 -26.60 11.64
CA PRO A 77 -27.42 -26.10 10.41
C PRO A 77 -28.38 -25.28 9.51
N LYS A 78 -29.65 -25.67 9.35
CA LYS A 78 -30.62 -24.88 8.55
C LYS A 78 -30.88 -23.51 9.15
N LYS A 79 -31.07 -23.43 10.47
CA LYS A 79 -31.31 -22.15 11.16
C LYS A 79 -30.10 -21.24 10.99
N PHE A 80 -28.89 -21.74 11.25
CA PHE A 80 -27.65 -20.98 11.12
C PHE A 80 -27.46 -20.43 9.70
N ASN A 81 -27.58 -21.29 8.68
CA ASN A 81 -27.43 -20.87 7.29
C ASN A 81 -28.54 -19.89 6.86
N ASN A 82 -29.79 -20.09 7.29
CA ASN A 82 -30.88 -19.15 7.03
C ASN A 82 -30.61 -17.78 7.66
N ASP A 83 -30.04 -17.72 8.85
CA ASP A 83 -29.71 -16.46 9.52
C ASP A 83 -28.58 -15.71 8.81
N LEU A 84 -27.56 -16.41 8.30
CA LEU A 84 -26.53 -15.78 7.44
C LEU A 84 -27.14 -15.16 6.17
N ILE A 85 -28.05 -15.87 5.52
CA ILE A 85 -28.71 -15.40 4.29
C ILE A 85 -29.63 -14.20 4.58
N ARG A 86 -30.34 -14.21 5.72
CA ARG A 86 -31.21 -13.09 6.13
C ARG A 86 -30.42 -11.81 6.43
N LYS A 87 -29.22 -11.93 7.00
CA LYS A 87 -28.35 -10.79 7.33
C LYS A 87 -27.75 -10.12 6.09
N VAL A 88 -27.68 -10.83 4.98
CA VAL A 88 -27.14 -10.31 3.73
C VAL A 88 -28.27 -9.72 2.90
N ASP A 89 -28.33 -8.39 2.82
CA ASP A 89 -29.31 -7.65 2.02
C ASP A 89 -28.66 -6.51 1.23
N PHE A 90 -29.41 -5.88 0.32
CA PHE A 90 -28.97 -4.70 -0.45
C PHE A 90 -28.99 -3.43 0.40
N ASP A 91 -28.27 -3.46 1.50
CA ASP A 91 -28.04 -2.37 2.44
C ASP A 91 -26.56 -2.30 2.83
N GLU A 92 -26.20 -1.44 3.78
CA GLU A 92 -24.81 -1.23 4.20
C GLU A 92 -24.39 -2.13 5.37
N LYS A 93 -25.28 -2.97 5.90
CA LYS A 93 -24.94 -3.83 7.05
C LYS A 93 -23.93 -4.91 6.64
N SER A 94 -23.02 -5.29 7.52
CA SER A 94 -21.99 -6.30 7.21
C SER A 94 -21.19 -5.92 5.96
N SER A 95 -20.69 -4.69 5.94
CA SER A 95 -19.83 -4.20 4.86
C SER A 95 -18.71 -3.32 5.40
N ILE A 96 -17.63 -3.23 4.63
CA ILE A 96 -16.56 -2.26 4.82
C ILE A 96 -16.79 -1.14 3.80
N LEU A 97 -16.99 0.08 4.27
CA LEU A 97 -17.08 1.27 3.42
C LEU A 97 -15.66 1.76 3.12
N ASN A 98 -15.33 1.88 1.84
CA ASN A 98 -14.01 2.33 1.40
C ASN A 98 -14.17 3.45 0.37
N VAL A 99 -14.63 4.59 0.89
CA VAL A 99 -14.77 5.86 0.18
C VAL A 99 -13.92 6.89 0.92
N SER A 100 -13.25 7.79 0.17
CA SER A 100 -12.35 8.78 0.75
C SER A 100 -13.06 9.64 1.82
N LYS A 101 -12.39 9.82 2.97
CA LYS A 101 -12.86 10.67 4.07
C LYS A 101 -12.96 12.15 3.67
N HIS A 102 -12.34 12.56 2.57
CA HIS A 102 -12.42 13.93 2.03
C HIS A 102 -13.87 14.34 1.70
N PHE A 103 -14.75 13.38 1.42
CA PHE A 103 -16.17 13.64 1.16
C PHE A 103 -17.00 13.92 2.42
N LEU A 104 -16.43 13.79 3.63
CA LEU A 104 -17.09 14.14 4.90
C LEU A 104 -17.12 15.65 5.18
N TYR A 105 -16.31 16.44 4.46
CA TYR A 105 -16.15 17.88 4.70
C TYR A 105 -17.32 18.68 4.10
N GLU A 106 -18.06 19.40 4.95
CA GLU A 106 -19.26 20.14 4.56
C GLU A 106 -18.98 21.57 4.06
N PHE A 107 -17.75 22.06 4.23
CA PHE A 107 -17.34 23.42 3.88
C PHE A 107 -16.17 23.41 2.89
N GLN A 108 -15.99 24.55 2.23
CA GLN A 108 -14.90 24.80 1.30
C GLN A 108 -13.80 25.57 2.04
N GLU A 109 -12.55 25.16 1.89
CA GLU A 109 -11.38 25.84 2.44
C GLU A 109 -11.01 27.06 1.59
N GLU A 110 -10.55 28.14 2.21
CA GLU A 110 -10.06 29.33 1.50
C GLU A 110 -8.65 29.08 0.92
N VAL A 111 -8.57 28.87 -0.40
CA VAL A 111 -7.30 28.63 -1.11
C VAL A 111 -7.27 29.40 -2.43
N ASP A 112 -6.27 30.28 -2.63
CA ASP A 112 -6.05 30.91 -3.94
C ASP A 112 -5.29 29.96 -4.88
N ARG A 113 -6.04 29.26 -5.74
CA ARG A 113 -5.47 28.35 -6.74
C ARG A 113 -4.55 29.03 -7.75
N LYS A 114 -4.53 30.36 -7.85
CA LYS A 114 -3.55 31.05 -8.71
C LYS A 114 -2.12 30.80 -8.23
N ASP A 115 -1.93 30.64 -6.93
CA ASP A 115 -0.63 30.44 -6.28
C ASP A 115 -0.25 28.96 -6.11
N ARG A 116 -1.03 28.02 -6.66
CA ARG A 116 -0.83 26.57 -6.52
C ARG A 116 0.59 26.04 -6.82
N PHE A 117 1.36 26.72 -7.66
CA PHE A 117 2.75 26.34 -7.96
C PHE A 117 3.78 26.87 -6.95
N ASN A 118 3.36 27.76 -6.04
CA ASN A 118 4.20 28.46 -5.08
C ASN A 118 3.89 28.09 -3.62
N PHE A 119 2.97 27.15 -3.37
CA PHE A 119 2.66 26.70 -2.02
C PHE A 119 3.87 26.04 -1.37
N GLU A 120 4.35 26.67 -0.28
CA GLU A 120 5.41 26.12 0.56
C GLU A 120 4.87 25.14 1.61
N ASP A 121 3.64 25.41 2.08
CA ASP A 121 2.91 24.57 3.03
C ASP A 121 2.04 23.54 2.27
N THR A 122 2.19 22.29 2.67
CA THR A 122 1.46 21.15 2.12
C THR A 122 -0.02 21.20 2.46
N ASP A 123 -0.40 21.90 3.54
CA ASP A 123 -1.80 22.02 3.98
C ASP A 123 -2.67 22.72 2.92
N PHE A 124 -2.14 23.72 2.22
CA PHE A 124 -2.86 24.37 1.11
C PHE A 124 -3.07 23.41 -0.07
N VAL A 125 -2.13 22.50 -0.32
CA VAL A 125 -2.25 21.49 -1.37
C VAL A 125 -3.32 20.45 -0.99
N SER A 126 -3.33 20.00 0.26
CA SER A 126 -4.38 19.12 0.78
C SER A 126 -5.76 19.79 0.76
N ALA A 127 -5.84 21.07 1.09
CA ALA A 127 -7.05 21.88 0.97
C ALA A 127 -7.58 21.98 -0.47
N MET A 128 -6.71 21.96 -1.48
CA MET A 128 -7.16 21.85 -2.88
C MET A 128 -7.88 20.53 -3.14
N THR A 129 -7.37 19.42 -2.62
CA THR A 129 -8.01 18.09 -2.76
C THR A 129 -9.36 18.07 -2.05
N PHE A 130 -9.46 18.61 -0.83
CA PHE A 130 -10.74 18.77 -0.13
C PHE A 130 -11.73 19.59 -0.97
N ASN A 131 -11.30 20.74 -1.48
CA ASN A 131 -12.12 21.60 -2.33
C ASN A 131 -12.59 20.90 -3.61
N ASP A 132 -11.71 20.11 -4.26
CA ASP A 132 -12.06 19.33 -5.45
C ASP A 132 -13.15 18.29 -5.15
N THR A 133 -13.04 17.58 -4.02
CA THR A 133 -14.06 16.60 -3.59
C THR A 133 -15.38 17.26 -3.16
N TRP A 134 -15.29 18.41 -2.49
CA TRP A 134 -16.45 19.17 -2.03
C TRP A 134 -17.34 19.63 -3.19
N GLU A 135 -16.76 19.97 -4.35
CA GLU A 135 -17.53 20.30 -5.56
C GLU A 135 -18.50 19.16 -5.93
N TYR A 136 -18.06 17.90 -5.83
CA TYR A 136 -18.91 16.75 -6.07
C TYR A 136 -19.95 16.57 -4.96
N SER A 137 -19.54 16.61 -3.68
CA SER A 137 -20.45 16.50 -2.51
C SER A 137 -21.58 17.53 -2.54
N LYS A 138 -21.28 18.75 -2.98
CA LYS A 138 -22.26 19.83 -3.11
C LYS A 138 -23.30 19.55 -4.20
N ILE A 139 -22.89 18.97 -5.33
CA ILE A 139 -23.81 18.64 -6.42
C ILE A 139 -24.69 17.42 -6.08
N THR A 140 -24.10 16.43 -5.44
CA THR A 140 -24.80 15.21 -5.00
C THR A 140 -25.68 15.47 -3.77
N ASN A 141 -25.34 16.49 -2.96
CA ASN A 141 -25.87 16.78 -1.63
C ASN A 141 -25.68 15.60 -0.68
N ASP A 142 -24.44 15.12 -0.61
CA ASP A 142 -24.11 13.88 0.06
C ASP A 142 -22.68 13.92 0.63
N PHE A 143 -22.61 14.17 1.94
CA PHE A 143 -21.37 14.29 2.70
C PHE A 143 -21.07 13.04 3.53
N LEU A 144 -21.65 11.88 3.19
CA LEU A 144 -21.40 10.58 3.88
C LEU A 144 -21.74 10.53 5.39
N ILE A 145 -22.40 11.55 5.95
CA ILE A 145 -22.75 11.64 7.38
C ILE A 145 -23.87 10.66 7.78
N ASN A 146 -24.84 10.40 6.90
CA ASN A 146 -26.02 9.57 7.19
C ASN A 146 -26.00 8.22 6.43
N ARG A 147 -25.54 7.15 7.10
CA ARG A 147 -25.34 5.79 6.54
C ARG A 147 -26.59 4.89 6.59
N LYS A 148 -27.60 5.17 5.76
CA LYS A 148 -28.82 4.34 5.63
C LYS A 148 -29.27 4.15 4.18
N ARG A 149 -28.34 3.70 3.32
CA ARG A 149 -28.62 3.44 1.90
C ARG A 149 -29.31 2.12 1.66
N ARG A 150 -30.05 2.07 0.55
CA ARG A 150 -30.50 0.83 -0.07
C ARG A 150 -29.84 0.74 -1.44
N LEU A 151 -29.03 -0.29 -1.64
CA LEU A 151 -28.14 -0.41 -2.78
C LEU A 151 -28.90 -0.97 -3.99
N LYS A 152 -28.53 -0.57 -5.21
CA LYS A 152 -29.04 -1.15 -6.47
C LYS A 152 -28.34 -2.47 -6.76
N ASP A 153 -27.03 -2.53 -6.53
CA ASP A 153 -26.18 -3.72 -6.71
C ASP A 153 -25.03 -3.78 -5.69
N ILE A 154 -24.33 -4.93 -5.66
CA ILE A 154 -23.11 -5.14 -4.86
C ILE A 154 -22.05 -5.72 -5.80
N LYS A 155 -20.93 -5.02 -5.97
CA LYS A 155 -19.87 -5.47 -6.89
C LYS A 155 -18.94 -6.51 -6.27
N LYS A 156 -18.63 -6.38 -4.99
CA LYS A 156 -17.64 -7.20 -4.30
C LYS A 156 -18.21 -7.87 -3.07
N PHE A 157 -18.06 -9.19 -2.98
CA PHE A 157 -18.59 -9.97 -1.87
C PHE A 157 -17.55 -10.92 -1.26
N ILE A 158 -17.50 -10.97 0.07
CA ILE A 158 -16.54 -11.79 0.81
C ILE A 158 -17.28 -12.81 1.69
N PHE A 159 -16.91 -14.08 1.60
CA PHE A 159 -17.32 -15.13 2.53
C PHE A 159 -16.19 -15.37 3.54
N MET A 160 -16.45 -15.06 4.82
CA MET A 160 -15.51 -15.24 5.92
C MET A 160 -15.87 -16.48 6.74
N GLY A 161 -15.14 -17.55 6.49
CA GLY A 161 -15.44 -18.91 6.91
C GLY A 161 -16.45 -19.56 5.96
N THR A 162 -16.15 -20.77 5.49
CA THR A 162 -17.08 -21.53 4.65
C THR A 162 -17.97 -22.43 5.49
N LEU A 163 -17.43 -23.07 6.53
CA LEU A 163 -18.08 -24.24 7.15
C LEU A 163 -18.49 -25.23 6.03
N LEU A 164 -19.70 -25.79 6.05
CA LEU A 164 -20.25 -26.60 4.95
C LEU A 164 -20.75 -25.77 3.76
N GLY A 165 -20.61 -24.44 3.77
CA GLY A 165 -20.90 -23.58 2.62
C GLY A 165 -22.36 -23.51 2.16
N ARG A 166 -23.32 -24.18 2.81
CA ARG A 166 -24.75 -24.22 2.40
C ARG A 166 -25.41 -22.85 2.19
N HIS A 167 -24.90 -21.80 2.83
CA HIS A 167 -25.34 -20.42 2.64
C HIS A 167 -24.80 -19.77 1.35
N ILE A 168 -23.64 -20.22 0.85
CA ILE A 168 -22.90 -19.62 -0.27
C ILE A 168 -23.74 -19.58 -1.56
N PRO A 169 -24.31 -20.70 -2.07
CA PRO A 169 -25.07 -20.66 -3.34
C PRO A 169 -26.34 -19.80 -3.26
N ARG A 170 -26.93 -19.67 -2.06
CA ARG A 170 -28.13 -18.86 -1.85
C ARG A 170 -27.80 -17.38 -1.78
N ILE A 171 -26.68 -17.02 -1.15
CA ILE A 171 -26.18 -15.64 -1.13
C ILE A 171 -25.67 -15.24 -2.51
N ALA A 172 -24.89 -16.09 -3.20
CA ALA A 172 -24.38 -15.80 -4.54
C ALA A 172 -25.52 -15.53 -5.53
N ARG A 173 -26.57 -16.35 -5.55
CA ARG A 173 -27.76 -16.08 -6.38
C ARG A 173 -28.55 -14.85 -5.97
N LYS A 174 -28.57 -14.51 -4.67
CA LYS A 174 -29.29 -13.33 -4.16
C LYS A 174 -28.57 -12.04 -4.54
N ILE A 175 -27.24 -12.04 -4.42
CA ILE A 175 -26.42 -10.83 -4.52
C ILE A 175 -25.86 -10.65 -5.92
N ASP A 176 -25.54 -11.74 -6.61
CA ASP A 176 -24.96 -11.76 -7.95
C ASP A 176 -23.80 -10.78 -8.08
N ALA A 177 -22.85 -10.88 -7.14
CA ALA A 177 -21.69 -10.01 -7.11
C ALA A 177 -20.80 -10.25 -8.33
N LYS A 178 -20.08 -9.19 -8.73
CA LYS A 178 -19.14 -9.25 -9.84
C LYS A 178 -17.97 -10.17 -9.54
N ILE A 179 -17.47 -10.15 -8.30
CA ILE A 179 -16.38 -11.01 -7.83
C ILE A 179 -16.57 -11.43 -6.38
N TYR A 180 -16.14 -12.66 -6.08
CA TYR A 180 -16.17 -13.26 -4.75
C TYR A 180 -14.77 -13.50 -4.17
N LEU A 181 -14.63 -13.37 -2.85
CA LEU A 181 -13.49 -13.84 -2.08
C LEU A 181 -13.98 -14.85 -1.03
N VAL A 182 -13.40 -16.05 -1.01
CA VAL A 182 -13.76 -17.11 -0.06
C VAL A 182 -12.58 -17.37 0.86
N LEU A 183 -12.79 -17.19 2.16
CA LEU A 183 -11.78 -17.33 3.20
C LEU A 183 -12.17 -18.49 4.14
N GLU A 184 -11.30 -19.46 4.36
CA GLU A 184 -11.48 -20.54 5.35
C GLU A 184 -10.13 -20.88 5.99
N ARG A 185 -10.06 -20.98 7.32
CA ARG A 185 -8.79 -21.23 8.04
C ARG A 185 -8.42 -22.70 8.06
N ASN A 186 -9.37 -23.59 7.81
CA ASN A 186 -9.15 -25.02 7.96
C ASN A 186 -9.46 -25.78 6.66
N LEU A 187 -8.43 -26.42 6.10
CA LEU A 187 -8.53 -27.17 4.84
C LEU A 187 -9.51 -28.34 4.95
N GLU A 188 -9.60 -28.99 6.11
CA GLU A 188 -10.51 -30.12 6.34
C GLU A 188 -11.97 -29.65 6.33
N ILE A 189 -12.29 -28.53 6.98
CA ILE A 189 -13.62 -27.91 6.93
C ILE A 189 -13.99 -27.52 5.49
N PHE A 190 -13.08 -26.87 4.75
CA PHE A 190 -13.32 -26.55 3.35
C PHE A 190 -13.53 -27.83 2.51
N ARG A 191 -12.73 -28.88 2.72
CA ARG A 191 -12.93 -30.17 2.05
C ARG A 191 -14.33 -30.75 2.33
N LEU A 192 -14.83 -30.68 3.56
CA LEU A 192 -16.19 -31.12 3.88
C LEU A 192 -17.27 -30.32 3.13
N SER A 193 -17.05 -29.02 2.91
CA SER A 193 -17.98 -28.18 2.16
C SER A 193 -18.13 -28.64 0.70
N LEU A 194 -17.07 -29.17 0.09
CA LEU A 194 -17.07 -29.69 -1.28
C LEU A 194 -18.02 -30.87 -1.50
N PHE A 195 -18.42 -31.59 -0.43
CA PHE A 195 -19.45 -32.63 -0.53
C PHE A 195 -20.88 -32.05 -0.60
N THR A 196 -21.07 -30.82 -0.15
CA THR A 196 -22.41 -30.26 0.12
C THR A 196 -22.76 -29.03 -0.72
N VAL A 197 -21.79 -28.48 -1.45
CA VAL A 197 -21.94 -27.25 -2.22
C VAL A 197 -21.24 -27.40 -3.55
N ASP A 198 -21.91 -26.99 -4.63
CA ASP A 198 -21.28 -26.78 -5.93
C ASP A 198 -20.67 -25.36 -5.98
N TYR A 199 -19.34 -25.27 -5.99
CA TYR A 199 -18.62 -24.01 -5.99
C TYR A 199 -18.50 -23.34 -7.37
N THR A 200 -18.86 -24.06 -8.45
CA THR A 200 -18.87 -23.47 -9.80
C THR A 200 -19.82 -22.27 -9.91
N ILE A 201 -20.81 -22.19 -9.02
CA ILE A 201 -21.73 -21.05 -8.92
C ILE A 201 -21.03 -19.71 -8.64
N LEU A 202 -19.83 -19.73 -8.03
CA LEU A 202 -19.05 -18.53 -7.77
C LEU A 202 -18.13 -18.14 -8.93
N ALA A 203 -17.95 -19.02 -9.91
CA ALA A 203 -17.09 -18.77 -11.06
C ALA A 203 -17.74 -17.90 -12.15
N GLY A 204 -19.00 -17.50 -11.97
CA GLY A 204 -19.66 -16.52 -12.82
C GLY A 204 -19.05 -15.11 -12.73
N ASN A 205 -19.35 -14.24 -13.70
CA ASN A 205 -18.87 -12.86 -13.78
C ASN A 205 -17.32 -12.77 -13.83
N ASP A 206 -16.68 -11.99 -12.95
CA ASP A 206 -15.22 -11.88 -12.84
C ASP A 206 -14.61 -13.01 -11.97
N GLY A 207 -15.43 -13.92 -11.44
CA GLY A 207 -15.02 -15.16 -10.78
C GLY A 207 -14.89 -15.09 -9.26
N VAL A 208 -14.07 -15.99 -8.71
CA VAL A 208 -13.84 -16.19 -7.28
C VAL A 208 -12.36 -16.32 -6.97
N ILE A 209 -11.94 -15.86 -5.80
CA ILE A 209 -10.59 -16.11 -5.27
C ILE A 209 -10.74 -16.91 -3.97
N PHE A 210 -10.07 -18.04 -3.88
CA PHE A 210 -10.07 -18.89 -2.69
C PHE A 210 -8.80 -18.68 -1.87
N SER A 211 -8.93 -18.30 -0.60
CA SER A 211 -7.84 -18.32 0.37
C SER A 211 -8.19 -19.29 1.49
N ILE A 212 -7.70 -20.52 1.36
CA ILE A 212 -8.07 -21.66 2.20
C ILE A 212 -6.82 -22.14 2.93
N MET A 213 -6.81 -22.02 4.26
CA MET A 213 -5.67 -22.36 5.13
C MET A 213 -4.35 -21.80 4.58
N ASP A 214 -4.39 -20.60 4.00
CA ASP A 214 -3.19 -19.92 3.52
C ASP A 214 -2.47 -19.28 4.71
N ASP A 215 -1.15 -19.22 4.61
CA ASP A 215 -0.36 -18.34 5.47
C ASP A 215 -0.70 -16.86 5.22
N THR A 216 -0.24 -15.99 6.13
CA THR A 216 -0.51 -14.56 6.09
C THR A 216 -0.06 -13.91 4.77
N ASN A 217 1.08 -14.30 4.21
CA ASN A 217 1.62 -13.71 2.98
C ASN A 217 0.72 -14.06 1.76
N ASN A 218 0.29 -15.32 1.65
CA ASN A 218 -0.59 -15.76 0.58
C ASN A 218 -2.01 -15.19 0.73
N LEU A 219 -2.51 -15.08 1.97
CA LEU A 219 -3.75 -14.37 2.27
C LEU A 219 -3.71 -12.91 1.78
N GLU A 220 -2.65 -12.17 2.13
CA GLU A 220 -2.44 -10.78 1.70
C GLU A 220 -2.41 -10.65 0.17
N LYS A 221 -1.67 -11.52 -0.53
CA LYS A 221 -1.60 -11.54 -2.00
C LYS A 221 -2.98 -11.77 -2.63
N LYS A 222 -3.77 -12.69 -2.09
CA LYS A 222 -5.10 -13.01 -2.61
C LYS A 222 -6.12 -11.90 -2.32
N ILE A 223 -6.05 -11.25 -1.16
CA ILE A 223 -6.84 -10.04 -0.85
C ILE A 223 -6.46 -8.91 -1.82
N MET A 224 -5.15 -8.66 -2.04
CA MET A 224 -4.68 -7.67 -3.02
C MET A 224 -5.22 -7.96 -4.42
N ARG A 225 -5.18 -9.22 -4.88
CA ARG A 225 -5.74 -9.63 -6.17
C ARG A 225 -7.24 -9.33 -6.23
N PHE A 226 -8.00 -9.68 -5.19
CA PHE A 226 -9.43 -9.39 -5.10
C PHE A 226 -9.73 -7.89 -5.17
N LEU A 227 -8.94 -7.06 -4.47
CA LEU A 227 -9.11 -5.61 -4.47
C LEU A 227 -8.73 -4.97 -5.81
N ASN A 228 -7.74 -5.51 -6.52
CA ASN A 228 -7.29 -4.98 -7.81
C ASN A 228 -8.28 -5.22 -8.97
N ILE A 229 -9.04 -6.32 -8.95
CA ILE A 229 -10.07 -6.59 -9.97
C ILE A 229 -11.21 -5.58 -9.79
N GLY A 230 -11.39 -4.64 -10.72
CA GLY A 230 -12.36 -3.56 -10.55
C GLY A 230 -12.02 -2.64 -9.36
N ASN A 231 -10.80 -2.14 -9.29
CA ASN A 231 -10.31 -1.33 -8.16
C ASN A 231 -11.15 -0.08 -7.83
N LEU A 232 -11.76 0.58 -8.83
CA LEU A 232 -12.67 1.72 -8.64
C LEU A 232 -14.04 1.32 -8.09
N GLU A 233 -14.34 0.02 -8.05
CA GLU A 233 -15.57 -0.55 -7.50
C GLU A 233 -15.41 -0.99 -6.03
N ASN A 234 -14.25 -0.71 -5.41
CA ASN A 234 -13.96 -0.97 -4.00
C ASN A 234 -14.69 -0.02 -3.03
N TYR A 235 -15.77 0.64 -3.43
CA TYR A 235 -16.46 1.62 -2.58
C TYR A 235 -17.21 0.96 -1.41
N ILE A 236 -17.67 -0.28 -1.58
CA ILE A 236 -18.28 -1.10 -0.52
C ILE A 236 -17.86 -2.56 -0.70
N LEU A 237 -17.30 -3.16 0.36
CA LEU A 237 -17.00 -4.59 0.40
C LEU A 237 -18.03 -5.27 1.29
N LYS A 238 -19.03 -5.91 0.68
CA LYS A 238 -20.06 -6.65 1.43
C LYS A 238 -19.50 -7.99 1.88
N PHE A 239 -19.91 -8.47 3.05
CA PHE A 239 -19.46 -9.78 3.52
C PHE A 239 -20.54 -10.56 4.26
N SER A 240 -20.35 -11.88 4.28
CA SER A 240 -20.99 -12.80 5.23
C SER A 240 -19.92 -13.41 6.11
N THR A 241 -20.17 -13.53 7.40
CA THR A 241 -19.20 -14.06 8.37
C THR A 241 -19.85 -15.12 9.25
N THR A 242 -19.15 -16.23 9.42
CA THR A 242 -19.51 -17.30 10.37
C THR A 242 -19.10 -16.97 11.80
N ASN A 243 -18.29 -15.92 12.00
CA ASN A 243 -17.68 -15.50 13.27
C ASN A 243 -16.72 -16.54 13.91
N ILE A 244 -16.41 -17.63 13.21
CA ILE A 244 -15.50 -18.68 13.69
C ILE A 244 -14.12 -18.45 13.08
N ASN A 245 -13.12 -18.12 13.91
CA ASN A 245 -11.72 -17.92 13.49
C ASN A 245 -11.51 -16.88 12.37
N VAL A 246 -12.37 -15.84 12.31
CA VAL A 246 -12.37 -14.85 11.22
C VAL A 246 -11.65 -13.53 11.54
N GLY A 247 -11.22 -13.33 12.79
CA GLY A 247 -10.72 -12.02 13.26
C GLY A 247 -9.59 -11.46 12.40
N GLU A 248 -8.59 -12.29 12.12
CA GLU A 248 -7.41 -11.93 11.33
C GLU A 248 -7.77 -11.54 9.88
N TYR A 249 -8.85 -12.09 9.30
CA TYR A 249 -9.25 -11.73 7.93
C TYR A 249 -9.69 -10.28 7.79
N ILE A 250 -10.49 -9.78 8.74
CA ILE A 250 -10.91 -8.38 8.75
C ILE A 250 -9.69 -7.48 8.89
N ASP A 251 -8.80 -7.81 9.83
CA ASP A 251 -7.61 -7.01 10.08
C ASP A 251 -6.70 -6.98 8.84
N THR A 252 -6.48 -8.10 8.17
CA THR A 252 -5.71 -8.14 6.92
C THR A 252 -6.39 -7.33 5.81
N ILE A 253 -7.70 -7.45 5.62
CA ILE A 253 -8.42 -6.66 4.60
C ILE A 253 -8.28 -5.15 4.86
N LEU A 254 -8.45 -4.70 6.11
CA LEU A 254 -8.31 -3.29 6.49
C LEU A 254 -6.87 -2.79 6.32
N LYS A 255 -5.88 -3.60 6.69
CA LYS A 255 -4.46 -3.31 6.42
C LYS A 255 -4.21 -3.14 4.93
N THR A 256 -4.69 -4.07 4.11
CA THR A 256 -4.52 -4.04 2.65
C THR A 256 -5.23 -2.85 2.01
N LEU A 257 -6.43 -2.49 2.46
CA LEU A 257 -7.12 -1.28 1.98
C LEU A 257 -6.33 -0.02 2.31
N THR A 258 -5.69 0.03 3.47
CA THR A 258 -4.87 1.17 3.89
C THR A 258 -3.65 1.36 2.98
N THR A 259 -2.99 0.28 2.55
CA THR A 259 -1.85 0.39 1.62
C THR A 259 -2.26 0.93 0.24
N LEU A 260 -3.54 0.80 -0.12
CA LEU A 260 -4.14 1.25 -1.37
C LEU A 260 -4.82 2.63 -1.28
N ASP A 261 -4.77 3.30 -0.12
CA ASP A 261 -5.47 4.56 0.10
C ASP A 261 -4.86 5.68 -0.77
N PRO A 262 -5.61 6.20 -1.77
CA PRO A 262 -5.10 7.21 -2.70
C PRO A 262 -4.89 8.57 -2.05
N THR A 263 -5.33 8.77 -0.81
CA THR A 263 -5.19 10.03 -0.07
C THR A 263 -3.88 10.15 0.69
N THR A 264 -3.15 9.04 0.88
CA THR A 264 -1.84 9.02 1.56
C THR A 264 -0.83 9.94 0.87
N TYR A 265 -0.83 9.94 -0.47
CA TYR A 265 -0.09 10.90 -1.29
C TYR A 265 -0.91 11.22 -2.54
N ASP A 266 -1.83 12.18 -2.37
CA ASP A 266 -2.85 12.52 -3.36
C ASP A 266 -2.32 13.14 -4.66
N TYR A 267 -3.19 13.26 -5.65
CA TYR A 267 -2.84 13.74 -6.99
C TYR A 267 -2.40 15.21 -7.03
N ASN A 268 -2.90 16.07 -6.11
CA ASN A 268 -2.47 17.47 -6.02
C ASN A 268 -1.06 17.54 -5.42
N ARG A 269 -0.72 16.72 -4.41
CA ARG A 269 0.66 16.61 -3.91
C ARG A 269 1.60 16.07 -4.98
N ARG A 270 1.18 15.07 -5.78
CA ARG A 270 1.96 14.60 -6.95
C ARG A 270 2.22 15.70 -7.98
N MET A 271 1.24 16.57 -8.23
CA MET A 271 1.35 17.66 -9.19
C MET A 271 2.20 18.82 -8.67
N TYR A 272 1.76 19.42 -7.55
CA TYR A 272 2.23 20.73 -7.10
C TYR A 272 3.41 20.67 -6.12
N VAL A 273 3.58 19.53 -5.43
CA VAL A 273 4.77 19.29 -4.60
C VAL A 273 5.81 18.53 -5.39
N HIS A 274 5.50 17.32 -5.88
CA HIS A 274 6.51 16.51 -6.56
C HIS A 274 6.89 17.07 -7.95
N LEU A 275 6.03 16.95 -8.96
CA LEU A 275 6.39 17.31 -10.35
C LEU A 275 6.83 18.77 -10.49
N ASN A 276 6.08 19.68 -9.89
CA ASN A 276 6.40 21.11 -9.92
C ASN A 276 7.78 21.41 -9.30
N ARG A 277 8.14 20.83 -8.15
CA ARG A 277 9.47 21.04 -7.57
C ARG A 277 10.56 20.35 -8.39
N SER A 278 10.33 19.13 -8.85
CA SER A 278 11.28 18.40 -9.71
C SER A 278 11.67 19.20 -10.95
N THR A 279 10.68 19.73 -11.69
CA THR A 279 10.90 20.57 -12.87
C THR A 279 11.54 21.93 -12.54
N LYS A 280 11.21 22.51 -11.38
CA LYS A 280 11.84 23.74 -10.90
C LYS A 280 13.32 23.53 -10.58
N TYR A 281 13.67 22.47 -9.88
CA TYR A 281 15.06 22.20 -9.47
C TYR A 281 15.98 21.81 -10.63
N VAL A 282 15.44 21.17 -11.66
CA VAL A 282 16.14 21.03 -12.96
C VAL A 282 16.46 22.41 -13.52
N LYS A 283 15.45 23.28 -13.64
CA LYS A 283 15.63 24.64 -14.20
C LYS A 283 16.61 25.49 -13.38
N ASP A 284 16.60 25.35 -12.06
CA ASP A 284 17.47 26.09 -11.14
C ASP A 284 18.90 25.50 -11.06
N GLY A 285 19.19 24.41 -11.80
CA GLY A 285 20.53 23.84 -11.92
C GLY A 285 21.02 23.04 -10.72
N TYR A 286 20.09 22.45 -9.93
CA TYR A 286 20.45 21.50 -8.89
C TYR A 286 21.07 20.23 -9.49
N LYS A 287 22.02 19.62 -8.77
CA LYS A 287 22.65 18.36 -9.21
C LYS A 287 21.68 17.21 -9.00
N ILE A 288 21.24 16.56 -10.07
CA ILE A 288 20.43 15.33 -10.05
C ILE A 288 21.35 14.14 -10.28
N LEU A 289 21.27 13.15 -9.39
CA LEU A 289 22.12 11.96 -9.43
C LEU A 289 21.58 10.91 -10.40
N LEU A 290 22.46 10.39 -11.26
CA LEU A 290 22.13 9.36 -12.26
C LEU A 290 22.48 7.96 -11.74
N PHE A 291 21.55 7.37 -10.99
CA PHE A 291 21.69 6.04 -10.39
C PHE A 291 21.85 4.92 -11.42
N ASN A 292 21.24 5.05 -12.60
CA ASN A 292 21.42 4.09 -13.69
C ASN A 292 22.88 4.00 -14.17
N LYS A 293 23.64 5.10 -14.10
CA LYS A 293 25.06 5.14 -14.45
C LYS A 293 25.95 4.73 -13.29
N LEU A 294 25.55 5.01 -12.05
CA LEU A 294 26.28 4.56 -10.87
C LEU A 294 26.35 3.04 -10.80
N LYS A 295 25.23 2.32 -11.00
CA LYS A 295 25.19 0.87 -10.81
C LYS A 295 26.26 0.10 -11.61
N ASN A 296 26.64 0.56 -12.80
CA ASN A 296 27.58 -0.18 -13.65
C ASN A 296 29.06 0.04 -13.29
N ASP A 297 29.41 1.22 -12.80
CA ASP A 297 30.82 1.63 -12.62
C ASP A 297 31.23 1.83 -11.14
N PHE A 298 30.26 1.80 -10.22
CA PHE A 298 30.47 2.21 -8.84
C PHE A 298 30.86 1.03 -7.94
N ASN A 299 32.16 0.87 -7.71
CA ASN A 299 32.73 -0.21 -6.87
C ASN A 299 33.23 0.27 -5.49
N PHE A 300 32.81 1.45 -5.05
CA PHE A 300 33.30 2.07 -3.81
C PHE A 300 33.03 1.17 -2.59
N PHE A 301 31.82 0.62 -2.46
CA PHE A 301 31.41 -0.19 -1.31
C PHE A 301 31.75 -1.68 -1.38
N LYS A 302 32.65 -2.09 -2.28
CA LYS A 302 33.01 -3.51 -2.42
C LYS A 302 33.60 -4.11 -1.14
N ASN A 303 34.39 -3.30 -0.40
CA ASN A 303 35.07 -3.71 0.84
C ASN A 303 34.74 -2.79 2.04
N ILE A 304 33.78 -1.88 1.89
CA ILE A 304 33.43 -0.89 2.90
C ILE A 304 32.01 -1.22 3.38
N PRO A 305 31.82 -1.66 4.64
CA PRO A 305 30.49 -1.92 5.17
C PRO A 305 29.75 -0.62 5.44
N ILE A 306 28.45 -0.60 5.14
CA ILE A 306 27.57 0.54 5.42
C ILE A 306 26.86 0.30 6.74
N LEU A 307 26.91 1.30 7.62
CA LEU A 307 26.05 1.36 8.80
C LEU A 307 24.95 2.37 8.53
N TYR A 308 23.74 1.87 8.33
CA TYR A 308 22.56 2.68 8.08
C TYR A 308 21.78 2.91 9.38
N LEU A 309 21.71 4.18 9.80
CA LEU A 309 21.11 4.65 11.04
C LEU A 309 19.80 5.41 10.73
N ALA A 310 18.67 4.86 11.14
CA ALA A 310 17.37 5.52 11.08
C ALA A 310 16.87 5.95 12.48
N ALA A 311 15.70 6.58 12.56
CA ALA A 311 15.23 7.28 13.77
C ALA A 311 14.30 6.46 14.68
N GLY A 312 14.21 5.14 14.48
CA GLY A 312 13.41 4.25 15.30
C GLY A 312 14.01 4.00 16.70
N PRO A 313 13.19 3.57 17.68
CA PRO A 313 13.60 3.27 19.05
C PRO A 313 14.93 2.51 19.23
N SER A 314 15.24 1.54 18.37
CA SER A 314 16.45 0.72 18.49
C SER A 314 17.76 1.51 18.30
N LEU A 315 17.71 2.74 17.76
CA LEU A 315 18.88 3.62 17.72
C LEU A 315 19.43 3.89 19.13
N ASP A 316 18.55 4.01 20.13
CA ASP A 316 18.92 4.37 21.51
C ASP A 316 19.69 3.23 22.17
N GLU A 317 19.25 2.00 21.92
CA GLU A 317 19.84 0.76 22.42
C GLU A 317 21.24 0.50 21.84
N ASN A 318 21.57 1.14 20.72
CA ASN A 318 22.78 0.89 19.95
C ASN A 318 23.80 2.04 20.00
N ILE A 319 23.48 3.18 20.63
CA ILE A 319 24.27 4.41 20.49
C ILE A 319 25.75 4.25 20.92
N ASP A 320 26.02 3.53 22.00
CA ASP A 320 27.39 3.32 22.50
C ASP A 320 28.18 2.34 21.64
N TRP A 321 27.51 1.31 21.10
CA TRP A 321 28.12 0.40 20.13
C TRP A 321 28.50 1.14 18.84
N ILE A 322 27.62 2.04 18.36
CA ILE A 322 27.88 2.88 17.19
C ILE A 322 29.10 3.77 17.44
N LYS A 323 29.13 4.51 18.57
CA LYS A 323 30.26 5.38 18.93
C LYS A 323 31.60 4.64 18.93
N LYS A 324 31.63 3.43 19.48
CA LYS A 324 32.85 2.60 19.58
C LYS A 324 33.35 2.10 18.22
N ASN A 325 32.44 1.85 17.28
CA ASN A 325 32.77 1.18 16.02
C ASN A 325 32.66 2.08 14.78
N GLN A 326 32.27 3.35 14.92
CA GLN A 326 32.00 4.27 13.81
C GLN A 326 33.11 4.41 12.77
N ASN A 327 34.38 4.23 13.16
CA ASN A 327 35.51 4.32 12.23
C ASN A 327 35.63 3.11 11.29
N LYS A 328 34.86 2.05 11.50
CA LYS A 328 34.87 0.83 10.69
C LYS A 328 33.75 0.79 9.66
N PHE A 329 32.86 1.78 9.67
CA PHE A 329 31.65 1.82 8.84
C PHE A 329 31.52 3.15 8.12
N PHE A 330 31.00 3.08 6.90
CA PHE A 330 30.51 4.25 6.20
C PHE A 330 29.09 4.54 6.70
N ILE A 331 28.89 5.70 7.31
CA ILE A 331 27.68 5.99 8.09
C ILE A 331 26.69 6.79 7.25
N VAL A 332 25.54 6.17 7.00
CA VAL A 332 24.40 6.79 6.33
C VAL A 332 23.30 6.98 7.34
N THR A 333 22.69 8.17 7.38
CA THR A 333 21.57 8.46 8.28
C THR A 333 20.44 9.16 7.56
N ILE A 334 19.22 9.02 8.08
CA ILE A 334 18.10 9.88 7.66
C ILE A 334 18.13 11.21 8.39
N GLY A 335 17.48 12.22 7.80
CA GLY A 335 17.34 13.56 8.37
C GLY A 335 16.76 13.59 9.79
N ALA A 336 15.80 12.72 10.12
CA ALA A 336 15.24 12.68 11.47
C ALA A 336 16.24 12.23 12.56
N ALA A 337 17.36 11.59 12.20
CA ALA A 337 18.33 11.04 13.15
C ALA A 337 19.66 11.83 13.23
N TYR A 338 19.98 12.70 12.27
CA TYR A 338 21.33 13.29 12.19
C TYR A 338 21.70 14.12 13.43
N LYS A 339 20.77 14.91 14.00
CA LYS A 339 21.06 15.72 15.19
C LYS A 339 21.47 14.88 16.38
N LYS A 340 20.75 13.77 16.60
CA LYS A 340 21.05 12.84 17.69
C LYS A 340 22.44 12.24 17.53
N LEU A 341 22.82 11.90 16.31
CA LEU A 341 24.17 11.39 16.01
C LEU A 341 25.24 12.46 16.27
N LEU A 342 25.03 13.70 15.82
CA LEU A 342 25.95 14.82 16.08
C LEU A 342 26.11 15.09 17.58
N ALA A 343 25.01 15.12 18.34
CA ALA A 343 25.02 15.30 19.80
C ALA A 343 25.78 14.19 20.54
N ASN A 344 25.91 13.02 19.91
CA ASN A 344 26.63 11.87 20.43
C ASN A 344 28.05 11.72 19.85
N ASN A 345 28.56 12.73 19.14
CA ASN A 345 29.87 12.71 18.48
C ASN A 345 30.04 11.50 17.53
N ILE A 346 28.97 11.17 16.80
CA ILE A 346 29.00 10.15 15.76
C ILE A 346 29.20 10.83 14.40
N ARG A 347 30.21 10.38 13.66
CA ARG A 347 30.53 10.82 12.30
C ARG A 347 29.42 10.42 11.33
N ILE A 348 29.12 11.28 10.36
CA ILE A 348 28.09 11.05 9.35
C ILE A 348 28.69 11.28 7.96
N ASP A 349 28.62 10.27 7.09
CA ASP A 349 29.08 10.38 5.70
C ASP A 349 27.97 10.87 4.77
N ILE A 350 26.75 10.36 4.93
CA ILE A 350 25.58 10.74 4.13
C ILE A 350 24.40 11.04 5.04
N ILE A 351 23.71 12.15 4.76
CA ILE A 351 22.36 12.42 5.26
C ILE A 351 21.39 12.31 4.09
N THR A 352 20.35 11.48 4.25
CA THR A 352 19.26 11.35 3.29
C THR A 352 17.98 12.03 3.79
N SER A 353 17.27 12.75 2.92
CA SER A 353 16.01 13.44 3.26
C SER A 353 15.06 13.47 2.06
N LEU A 354 13.76 13.65 2.29
CA LEU A 354 12.76 13.97 1.27
C LEU A 354 11.70 14.96 1.79
N ASP A 355 12.10 15.80 2.75
CA ASP A 355 11.19 16.59 3.59
C ASP A 355 10.50 17.72 2.81
N GLU A 356 9.21 17.52 2.51
CA GLU A 356 8.43 18.46 1.71
C GLU A 356 7.89 19.67 2.48
N SER A 357 7.79 19.55 3.81
CA SER A 357 7.15 20.54 4.68
C SER A 357 8.07 21.71 5.01
N HIS A 358 7.52 22.93 4.93
CA HIS A 358 8.24 24.14 5.37
C HIS A 358 8.60 24.07 6.87
N PHE A 359 7.74 23.50 7.72
CA PHE A 359 7.98 23.42 9.18
C PHE A 359 9.25 22.64 9.54
N LEU A 360 9.59 21.60 8.78
CA LEU A 360 10.81 20.82 9.00
C LEU A 360 12.09 21.64 8.72
N THR A 361 12.00 22.75 8.00
CA THR A 361 13.09 23.71 7.81
C THR A 361 13.55 24.32 9.13
N THR A 362 12.67 24.48 10.11
CA THR A 362 13.01 25.06 11.42
C THR A 362 13.08 24.00 12.51
N MET A 363 12.30 22.93 12.43
CA MET A 363 12.35 21.86 13.42
C MET A 363 13.52 20.91 13.18
N GLN A 364 13.60 20.27 12.00
CA GLN A 364 14.59 19.22 11.73
C GLN A 364 15.90 19.78 11.18
N PHE A 365 15.86 20.85 10.40
CA PHE A 365 17.04 21.49 9.78
C PHE A 365 17.24 22.93 10.25
N ASP A 366 17.18 23.16 11.57
CA ASP A 366 17.54 24.45 12.16
C ASP A 366 19.00 24.85 11.86
N ASP A 367 19.27 26.15 11.87
CA ASP A 367 20.56 26.69 11.42
C ASP A 367 21.72 26.25 12.33
N GLU A 368 21.48 26.09 13.63
CA GLU A 368 22.51 25.63 14.58
C GLU A 368 22.93 24.20 14.24
N SER A 369 21.96 23.32 14.04
CA SER A 369 22.20 21.90 13.75
C SER A 369 22.81 21.69 12.37
N VAL A 370 22.34 22.42 11.36
CA VAL A 370 22.92 22.38 10.02
C VAL A 370 24.37 22.87 10.04
N SER A 371 24.69 23.90 10.83
CA SER A 371 26.08 24.40 10.95
C SER A 371 27.06 23.40 11.55
N LYS A 372 26.57 22.40 12.28
CA LYS A 372 27.36 21.30 12.86
C LYS A 372 27.60 20.14 11.90
N ILE A 373 26.92 20.10 10.74
CA ILE A 373 27.15 19.09 9.72
C ILE A 373 28.55 19.28 9.14
N SER A 374 29.32 18.19 9.03
CA SER A 374 30.66 18.27 8.45
C SER A 374 30.60 18.76 7.01
N LYS A 375 31.57 19.60 6.63
CA LYS A 375 31.74 20.03 5.24
C LYS A 375 32.01 18.89 4.25
N ASP A 376 32.35 17.70 4.74
CA ASP A 376 32.60 16.50 3.94
C ASP A 376 31.37 15.57 3.89
N THR A 377 30.30 15.86 4.66
CA THR A 377 29.05 15.09 4.64
C THR A 377 28.29 15.38 3.35
N ILE A 378 27.81 14.32 2.71
CA ILE A 378 26.99 14.39 1.50
C ILE A 378 25.52 14.43 1.88
N ILE A 379 24.75 15.24 1.14
CA ILE A 379 23.31 15.31 1.29
C ILE A 379 22.67 14.70 0.05
N LEU A 380 21.89 13.63 0.24
CA LEU A 380 21.04 13.07 -0.80
C LEU A 380 19.60 13.43 -0.48
N SER A 381 19.01 14.34 -1.25
CA SER A 381 17.66 14.84 -1.00
C SER A 381 16.69 14.42 -2.10
N GLY A 382 15.45 14.09 -1.76
CA GLY A 382 14.42 13.84 -2.76
C GLY A 382 14.15 15.13 -3.56
N ASN A 383 13.89 15.00 -4.86
CA ASN A 383 13.55 16.11 -5.76
C ASN A 383 12.22 16.86 -5.43
N MET A 384 11.51 16.45 -4.37
CA MET A 384 10.34 17.13 -3.81
C MET A 384 10.61 17.87 -2.49
N THR A 385 11.84 17.79 -1.95
CA THR A 385 12.22 18.45 -0.69
C THR A 385 11.93 19.95 -0.76
N ASN A 386 11.49 20.57 0.33
CA ASN A 386 11.25 22.01 0.38
C ASN A 386 12.53 22.80 0.01
N GLU A 387 12.38 23.84 -0.82
CA GLU A 387 13.52 24.64 -1.28
C GLU A 387 14.25 25.35 -0.13
N GLY A 388 13.52 25.76 0.91
CA GLY A 388 14.07 26.36 2.13
C GLY A 388 15.03 25.42 2.86
N VAL A 389 14.75 24.11 2.86
CA VAL A 389 15.66 23.08 3.39
C VAL A 389 16.89 22.93 2.50
N LEU A 390 16.68 22.78 1.18
CA LEU A 390 17.77 22.57 0.21
C LEU A 390 18.81 23.70 0.25
N LYS A 391 18.36 24.95 0.41
CA LYS A 391 19.23 26.14 0.45
C LYS A 391 20.14 26.20 1.69
N LYS A 392 19.82 25.48 2.76
CA LYS A 392 20.64 25.43 3.99
C LYS A 392 21.87 24.54 3.85
N PHE A 393 21.81 23.55 2.97
CA PHE A 393 22.91 22.60 2.82
C PHE A 393 24.08 23.17 2.01
N ASN A 394 25.26 22.58 2.17
CA ASN A 394 26.39 22.84 1.30
C ASN A 394 26.06 22.37 -0.13
N GLN A 395 25.95 23.32 -1.06
CA GLN A 395 25.57 23.06 -2.46
C GLN A 395 26.59 22.20 -3.21
N GLU A 396 27.87 22.22 -2.80
CA GLU A 396 28.90 21.35 -3.38
C GLU A 396 28.64 19.86 -3.07
N ASN A 397 27.99 19.57 -1.95
CA ASN A 397 27.75 18.22 -1.46
C ASN A 397 26.27 17.77 -1.57
N LEU A 398 25.39 18.66 -2.02
CA LEU A 398 23.96 18.37 -2.21
C LEU A 398 23.72 17.70 -3.57
N PHE A 399 23.03 16.56 -3.56
CA PHE A 399 22.55 15.87 -4.76
C PHE A 399 21.09 15.49 -4.58
N LEU A 400 20.31 15.66 -5.65
CA LEU A 400 18.92 15.26 -5.68
C LEU A 400 18.77 13.85 -6.26
N PHE A 401 17.94 13.03 -5.65
CA PHE A 401 17.46 11.78 -6.23
C PHE A 401 15.99 11.92 -6.63
N GLU A 402 15.58 11.17 -7.64
CA GLU A 402 14.25 11.30 -8.23
C GLU A 402 13.26 10.37 -7.54
N LEU A 403 12.07 10.88 -7.22
CA LEU A 403 10.98 10.10 -6.62
C LEU A 403 9.89 9.79 -7.65
N TYR A 404 9.19 8.66 -7.48
CA TYR A 404 8.06 8.15 -8.25
C TYR A 404 8.32 7.86 -9.75
N LYS A 405 8.94 8.81 -10.46
CA LYS A 405 9.28 8.73 -11.87
C LYS A 405 10.41 9.70 -12.19
N SER A 406 11.35 9.22 -13.00
CA SER A 406 12.46 10.02 -13.50
C SER A 406 12.03 10.99 -14.61
N ILE A 407 12.49 12.24 -14.52
CA ILE A 407 12.41 13.25 -15.59
C ILE A 407 13.58 13.13 -16.57
N ASN A 408 14.71 12.57 -16.13
CA ASN A 408 15.79 12.21 -17.03
C ASN A 408 15.57 10.79 -17.59
N LYS A 409 15.64 10.63 -18.90
CA LYS A 409 15.42 9.34 -19.54
C LYS A 409 16.34 8.25 -18.97
N ASP A 410 15.77 7.06 -18.77
CA ASP A 410 16.43 5.85 -18.27
C ASP A 410 17.07 5.94 -16.87
N ASN A 411 16.93 7.05 -16.15
CA ASN A 411 17.40 7.13 -14.77
C ASN A 411 16.45 6.40 -13.81
N ILE A 412 16.96 6.05 -12.63
CA ILE A 412 16.24 5.33 -11.60
C ILE A 412 15.57 6.34 -10.67
N SER A 413 14.27 6.15 -10.45
CA SER A 413 13.48 6.87 -9.45
C SER A 413 13.05 5.94 -8.34
N PHE A 414 13.02 6.45 -7.11
CA PHE A 414 12.67 5.70 -5.91
C PHE A 414 11.22 5.94 -5.49
N SER A 415 10.64 5.01 -4.73
CA SER A 415 9.32 5.20 -4.14
C SER A 415 9.21 4.52 -2.79
N GLY A 416 8.39 5.07 -1.91
CA GLY A 416 8.19 4.60 -0.55
C GLY A 416 7.19 5.48 0.19
N TYR A 417 6.81 5.04 1.38
CA TYR A 417 5.99 5.74 2.35
C TYR A 417 6.84 6.56 3.33
N SER A 418 8.12 6.20 3.53
CA SER A 418 9.07 6.93 4.36
C SER A 418 10.46 7.02 3.73
N ILE A 419 11.27 7.98 4.20
CA ILE A 419 12.69 8.06 3.83
C ILE A 419 13.47 6.81 4.27
N GLY A 420 12.98 6.09 5.29
CA GLY A 420 13.58 4.89 5.86
C GLY A 420 13.90 3.83 4.80
N GLU A 421 12.87 3.31 4.14
CA GLU A 421 13.01 2.28 3.10
C GLU A 421 13.49 2.83 1.75
N ILE A 422 13.31 4.13 1.48
CA ILE A 422 13.86 4.77 0.28
C ILE A 422 15.38 4.81 0.37
N THR A 423 15.92 5.17 1.53
CA THR A 423 17.37 5.14 1.77
C THR A 423 17.90 3.73 1.66
N LEU A 424 17.21 2.72 2.21
CA LEU A 424 17.58 1.32 2.00
C LEU A 424 17.68 0.97 0.49
N ASP A 425 16.73 1.41 -0.33
CA ASP A 425 16.76 1.20 -1.78
C ASP A 425 17.97 1.89 -2.45
N ILE A 426 18.24 3.14 -2.07
CA ILE A 426 19.40 3.91 -2.54
C ILE A 426 20.70 3.16 -2.23
N LEU A 427 20.82 2.58 -1.04
CA LEU A 427 22.00 1.79 -0.64
C LEU A 427 22.17 0.51 -1.47
N LEU A 428 21.06 -0.16 -1.82
CA LEU A 428 21.09 -1.31 -2.72
C LEU A 428 21.57 -0.92 -4.14
N HIS A 429 21.36 0.32 -4.55
CA HIS A 429 21.84 0.86 -5.83
C HIS A 429 23.28 1.38 -5.81
N PHE A 430 23.91 1.47 -4.64
CA PHE A 430 25.33 1.80 -4.51
C PHE A 430 26.27 0.58 -4.56
N ASN A 431 25.76 -0.61 -4.92
CA ASN A 431 26.54 -1.86 -4.99
C ASN A 431 27.24 -2.23 -3.67
N ALA A 432 26.63 -1.88 -2.53
CA ALA A 432 27.15 -2.23 -1.22
C ALA A 432 27.02 -3.73 -0.95
N LYS A 433 28.09 -4.36 -0.44
CA LYS A 433 28.07 -5.81 -0.14
C LYS A 433 27.55 -6.15 1.25
N ASN A 434 27.72 -5.24 2.22
CA ASN A 434 27.25 -5.43 3.58
C ASN A 434 26.60 -4.14 4.09
N ILE A 435 25.32 -4.22 4.44
CA ILE A 435 24.53 -3.11 5.00
C ILE A 435 24.02 -3.55 6.37
N TYR A 436 24.29 -2.76 7.40
CA TYR A 436 23.84 -2.99 8.77
C TYR A 436 22.79 -1.95 9.14
N LEU A 437 21.59 -2.39 9.47
CA LEU A 437 20.43 -1.55 9.76
C LEU A 437 20.28 -1.39 11.27
N ILE A 438 20.23 -0.14 11.75
CA ILE A 438 19.86 0.21 13.12
C ILE A 438 18.84 1.34 13.07
N GLY A 439 17.77 1.25 13.86
CA GLY A 439 16.73 2.28 13.94
C GLY A 439 15.76 2.29 12.76
N LEU A 440 15.84 1.36 11.80
CA LEU A 440 14.79 1.17 10.79
C LEU A 440 13.76 0.18 11.32
N ASP A 441 13.10 0.56 12.42
CA ASP A 441 12.28 -0.38 13.17
C ASP A 441 10.94 -0.65 12.49
N LEU A 442 10.30 0.40 11.95
CA LEU A 442 8.94 0.34 11.40
C LEU A 442 7.96 -0.40 12.33
N ALA A 443 8.18 -0.24 13.64
CA ALA A 443 7.41 -0.78 14.74
C ALA A 443 7.46 0.24 15.86
N LEU A 444 6.45 0.22 16.73
CA LEU A 444 6.46 1.04 17.93
C LEU A 444 7.45 0.45 18.95
N ASN A 445 7.87 1.25 19.92
CA ASN A 445 8.53 0.71 21.09
C ASN A 445 7.53 -0.20 21.83
N GLN A 446 7.90 -1.46 22.08
CA GLN A 446 6.98 -2.46 22.63
C GLN A 446 6.69 -2.26 24.13
N GLU A 447 7.40 -1.35 24.81
CA GLU A 447 7.16 -0.98 26.21
C GLU A 447 6.45 0.37 26.34
N THR A 448 6.87 1.38 25.57
CA THR A 448 6.36 2.76 25.69
C THR A 448 5.30 3.12 24.66
N GLY A 449 5.19 2.36 23.58
CA GLY A 449 4.33 2.69 22.43
C GLY A 449 4.87 3.80 21.53
N ASP A 450 6.09 4.28 21.75
CA ASP A 450 6.69 5.38 20.99
C ASP A 450 7.02 4.97 19.54
N SER A 451 6.68 5.82 18.58
CA SER A 451 6.98 5.58 17.15
C SER A 451 8.41 5.89 16.74
N HIS A 452 9.15 6.67 17.54
CA HIS A 452 10.50 7.14 17.23
C HIS A 452 11.39 7.17 18.48
N ALA A 453 12.71 7.19 18.28
CA ALA A 453 13.72 7.30 19.33
C ALA A 453 13.65 8.65 20.08
N LYS A 454 14.06 8.67 21.35
CA LYS A 454 13.98 9.90 22.16
C LYS A 454 14.93 10.98 21.62
N GLY A 455 14.41 12.15 21.31
CA GLY A 455 15.22 13.26 20.78
C GLY A 455 15.60 13.12 19.31
N SER A 456 14.86 12.32 18.52
CA SER A 456 14.78 12.52 17.07
C SER A 456 13.91 13.74 16.75
N ASP A 457 14.22 14.49 15.70
CA ASP A 457 13.41 15.66 15.29
C ASP A 457 12.21 15.27 14.41
N SER A 458 11.59 14.14 14.74
CA SER A 458 10.29 13.71 14.18
C SER A 458 9.20 13.92 15.22
N ILE A 459 7.95 14.06 14.76
CA ILE A 459 6.79 14.05 15.67
C ILE A 459 6.71 12.65 16.29
N THR A 460 7.11 12.52 17.55
CA THR A 460 6.98 11.27 18.29
C THR A 460 5.52 11.12 18.71
N SER A 461 4.86 10.09 18.18
CA SER A 461 3.55 9.64 18.65
C SER A 461 3.72 8.44 19.57
N SER A 462 3.02 8.43 20.69
CA SER A 462 2.98 7.31 21.63
C SER A 462 1.57 6.72 21.62
N LEU A 463 1.43 5.45 21.30
CA LEU A 463 0.14 4.75 21.29
C LEU A 463 0.03 3.79 22.48
N ASN A 464 -1.16 3.73 23.09
CA ASN A 464 -1.41 2.76 24.14
C ASN A 464 -1.59 1.36 23.54
N LEU A 465 -0.60 0.49 23.76
CA LEU A 465 -0.58 -0.86 23.21
C LEU A 465 -1.67 -1.78 23.78
N ASP A 466 -2.24 -1.43 24.94
CA ASP A 466 -3.28 -2.20 25.64
C ASP A 466 -4.72 -1.78 25.29
N GLU A 467 -4.90 -0.83 24.37
CA GLU A 467 -6.24 -0.30 24.03
C GLU A 467 -7.05 -1.27 23.14
N GLU A 468 -8.26 -1.64 23.57
CA GLU A 468 -9.22 -2.40 22.75
C GLU A 468 -9.65 -1.56 21.54
N GLN A 469 -9.12 -1.89 20.36
CA GLN A 469 -9.42 -1.12 19.14
C GLN A 469 -10.81 -1.44 18.57
N SER A 470 -11.68 -0.43 18.53
CA SER A 470 -12.93 -0.52 17.78
C SER A 470 -12.66 -0.57 16.28
N ARG A 471 -13.17 -1.60 15.60
CA ARG A 471 -13.05 -1.78 14.15
C ARG A 471 -13.96 -0.84 13.32
N ASP A 472 -14.78 -0.02 13.98
CA ASP A 472 -15.70 0.92 13.31
C ASP A 472 -14.99 2.16 12.75
N THR A 473 -13.78 2.47 13.23
CA THR A 473 -12.95 3.62 12.82
C THR A 473 -11.47 3.25 12.73
N PHE A 474 -11.04 2.69 11.60
CA PHE A 474 -9.62 2.42 11.33
C PHE A 474 -8.88 3.73 10.92
N SER A 475 -7.78 4.05 11.59
CA SER A 475 -6.91 5.21 11.34
C SER A 475 -5.51 4.73 10.94
N GLN A 476 -4.88 5.39 9.95
CA GLN A 476 -3.55 4.97 9.49
C GLN A 476 -2.43 5.23 10.52
N ILE A 477 -2.65 6.22 11.39
CA ILE A 477 -1.67 6.71 12.36
C ILE A 477 -1.95 6.15 13.75
N ASP A 478 -3.23 6.01 14.12
CA ASP A 478 -3.63 5.71 15.50
C ASP A 478 -4.05 4.24 15.71
N SER A 479 -4.26 3.49 14.63
CA SER A 479 -4.57 2.06 14.74
C SER A 479 -3.31 1.24 14.97
N LEU A 480 -3.44 0.19 15.77
CA LEU A 480 -2.41 -0.77 16.11
C LEU A 480 -2.63 -2.04 15.30
N ILE A 481 -1.54 -2.52 14.73
CA ILE A 481 -1.52 -3.78 13.99
C ILE A 481 -0.31 -4.58 14.40
N GLN A 482 -0.46 -5.91 14.38
CA GLN A 482 0.65 -6.82 14.60
C GLN A 482 1.27 -7.25 13.27
N THR A 483 2.59 -7.41 13.28
CA THR A 483 3.41 -7.99 12.20
C THR A 483 4.56 -8.79 12.81
N LYS A 484 5.26 -9.59 12.01
CA LYS A 484 6.41 -10.39 12.48
C LYS A 484 7.54 -9.48 12.99
N GLY A 485 8.09 -9.81 14.16
CA GLY A 485 9.23 -9.10 14.75
C GLY A 485 10.57 -9.61 14.22
N ASN A 486 11.60 -8.76 14.26
CA ASN A 486 12.95 -9.13 13.82
C ASN A 486 13.58 -10.21 14.73
N HIS A 487 13.39 -10.10 16.04
CA HIS A 487 13.84 -11.06 17.05
C HIS A 487 12.71 -11.59 17.96
N SER A 488 11.45 -11.38 17.57
CA SER A 488 10.25 -11.83 18.28
C SER A 488 9.20 -12.38 17.31
N ASP A 489 8.26 -13.18 17.80
CA ASP A 489 7.18 -13.73 16.96
C ASP A 489 6.33 -12.61 16.33
N PHE A 490 6.05 -11.55 17.09
CA PHE A 490 5.34 -10.38 16.63
C PHE A 490 5.83 -9.08 17.30
N VAL A 491 5.52 -7.95 16.67
CA VAL A 491 5.64 -6.58 17.18
C VAL A 491 4.41 -5.76 16.80
N PHE A 492 4.04 -4.79 17.64
CA PHE A 492 3.04 -3.78 17.31
C PHE A 492 3.61 -2.69 16.40
N THR A 493 2.84 -2.32 15.39
CA THR A 493 3.14 -1.28 14.41
C THR A 493 1.87 -0.53 14.00
N THR A 494 2.01 0.50 13.16
CA THR A 494 0.88 1.27 12.60
C THR A 494 0.63 0.86 11.14
N PRO A 495 -0.57 1.07 10.58
CA PRO A 495 -0.84 0.81 9.17
C PRO A 495 0.13 1.50 8.19
N LEU A 496 0.56 2.74 8.49
CA LEU A 496 1.56 3.44 7.69
C LEU A 496 2.94 2.76 7.74
N PHE A 497 3.39 2.34 8.92
CA PHE A 497 4.64 1.59 9.07
C PHE A 497 4.54 0.23 8.40
N PHE A 498 3.42 -0.47 8.49
CA PHE A 498 3.22 -1.71 7.74
C PHE A 498 3.30 -1.52 6.23
N SER A 499 2.76 -0.41 5.71
CA SER A 499 2.94 -0.06 4.30
C SER A 499 4.43 0.13 3.95
N SER A 500 5.20 0.74 4.87
CA SER A 500 6.66 0.89 4.75
C SER A 500 7.40 -0.45 4.82
N ILE A 501 6.97 -1.39 5.67
CA ILE A 501 7.51 -2.77 5.76
C ILE A 501 7.33 -3.49 4.43
N GLN A 502 6.10 -3.45 3.88
CA GLN A 502 5.81 -4.07 2.58
C GLN A 502 6.63 -3.44 1.46
N SER A 503 6.83 -2.12 1.51
CA SER A 503 7.69 -1.40 0.57
C SER A 503 9.16 -1.78 0.70
N ALA A 504 9.67 -2.00 1.92
CA ALA A 504 11.03 -2.50 2.16
C ALA A 504 11.21 -3.93 1.63
N ASN A 505 10.27 -4.84 1.91
CA ASN A 505 10.29 -6.22 1.41
C ASN A 505 10.30 -6.27 -0.13
N GLY A 506 9.48 -5.43 -0.76
CA GLY A 506 9.44 -5.29 -2.23
C GLY A 506 10.78 -4.86 -2.85
N LYS A 507 11.58 -4.05 -2.13
CA LYS A 507 12.93 -3.65 -2.56
C LYS A 507 13.94 -4.77 -2.30
N LEU A 508 13.91 -5.35 -1.10
CA LEU A 508 14.82 -6.41 -0.67
C LEU A 508 14.68 -7.69 -1.49
N SER A 509 13.49 -8.00 -2.00
CA SER A 509 13.27 -9.12 -2.94
C SER A 509 14.00 -8.96 -4.27
N LYS A 510 14.46 -7.75 -4.62
CA LYS A 510 15.21 -7.46 -5.85
C LYS A 510 16.71 -7.27 -5.61
N LYS A 511 17.18 -7.43 -4.36
CA LYS A 511 18.61 -7.28 -4.04
C LYS A 511 19.44 -8.35 -4.75
N GLU A 512 20.69 -8.03 -5.05
CA GLU A 512 21.63 -9.03 -5.57
C GLU A 512 21.93 -10.11 -4.51
N GLU A 513 22.17 -11.34 -4.94
CA GLU A 513 22.36 -12.48 -4.03
C GLU A 513 23.55 -12.28 -3.07
N ASP A 514 24.61 -11.62 -3.54
CA ASP A 514 25.85 -11.39 -2.79
C ASP A 514 25.80 -10.13 -1.89
N VAL A 515 24.65 -9.47 -1.80
CA VAL A 515 24.40 -8.34 -0.89
C VAL A 515 23.80 -8.86 0.41
N ASN A 516 24.52 -8.67 1.51
CA ASN A 516 24.04 -9.00 2.86
C ASN A 516 23.43 -7.77 3.51
N VAL A 517 22.19 -7.91 3.96
CA VAL A 517 21.49 -6.88 4.74
C VAL A 517 21.22 -7.43 6.13
N TYR A 518 21.87 -6.86 7.13
CA TYR A 518 21.80 -7.27 8.52
C TYR A 518 20.85 -6.36 9.28
N ASN A 519 19.79 -6.92 9.86
CA ASN A 519 18.84 -6.16 10.67
C ASN A 519 19.19 -6.26 12.15
N MET A 520 19.69 -5.17 12.73
CA MET A 520 20.11 -5.09 14.14
C MET A 520 19.04 -4.48 15.06
N SER A 521 17.86 -4.15 14.53
CA SER A 521 16.74 -3.63 15.30
C SER A 521 16.14 -4.71 16.18
N LEU A 522 16.46 -4.73 17.49
CA LEU A 522 16.04 -5.80 18.41
C LEU A 522 14.52 -5.90 18.54
N HIS A 523 13.85 -4.76 18.64
CA HIS A 523 12.39 -4.64 18.80
C HIS A 523 11.69 -4.12 17.54
N GLY A 524 12.37 -4.14 16.39
CA GLY A 524 11.83 -3.73 15.09
C GLY A 524 11.04 -4.84 14.39
N ALA A 525 10.40 -4.46 13.28
CA ALA A 525 9.76 -5.39 12.36
C ALA A 525 10.79 -6.24 11.61
N TYR A 526 10.40 -7.46 11.27
CA TYR A 526 11.16 -8.32 10.36
C TYR A 526 11.02 -7.84 8.92
N PHE A 527 12.13 -7.82 8.19
CA PHE A 527 12.15 -7.60 6.74
C PHE A 527 12.58 -8.86 6.01
N GLU A 528 11.86 -9.21 4.96
CA GLU A 528 12.18 -10.35 4.10
C GLU A 528 13.56 -10.16 3.45
N ASN A 529 14.31 -11.26 3.31
CA ASN A 529 15.67 -11.28 2.77
C ASN A 529 16.69 -10.44 3.56
N THR A 530 16.46 -10.24 4.86
CA THR A 530 17.46 -9.71 5.80
C THR A 530 17.93 -10.79 6.78
N ILE A 531 19.07 -10.55 7.42
CA ILE A 531 19.67 -11.43 8.43
C ILE A 531 19.51 -10.73 9.80
N PRO A 532 18.61 -11.21 10.69
CA PRO A 532 18.54 -10.71 12.05
C PRO A 532 19.86 -10.98 12.77
N ILE A 533 20.47 -9.96 13.39
CA ILE A 533 21.75 -10.11 14.09
C ILE A 533 21.85 -9.14 15.27
N LYS A 534 22.39 -9.58 16.40
CA LYS A 534 22.62 -8.74 17.57
C LYS A 534 23.99 -8.06 17.52
N GLN A 535 24.14 -6.95 18.24
CA GLN A 535 25.39 -6.19 18.34
C GLN A 535 26.62 -7.03 18.71
N ASN A 536 26.45 -8.01 19.59
CA ASN A 536 27.52 -8.89 20.08
C ASN A 536 27.89 -10.00 19.09
N GLU A 537 27.09 -10.22 18.05
CA GLU A 537 27.33 -11.21 16.99
C GLU A 537 28.07 -10.58 15.79
N VAL A 538 28.13 -9.24 15.72
CA VAL A 538 28.89 -8.54 14.68
C VAL A 538 30.38 -8.60 14.99
N ASN A 539 31.13 -9.38 14.19
CA ASN A 539 32.58 -9.42 14.28
C ASN A 539 33.20 -8.14 13.71
N THR A 540 33.39 -7.14 14.57
CA THR A 540 33.99 -5.86 14.16
C THR A 540 35.52 -5.92 14.06
N GLU A 541 36.19 -6.96 14.55
CA GLU A 541 37.66 -7.06 14.54
C GLU A 541 38.21 -7.33 13.13
N ILE A 542 37.41 -7.98 12.28
CA ILE A 542 37.75 -8.25 10.88
C ILE A 542 37.53 -7.03 9.96
N LEU A 543 36.85 -5.99 10.45
CA LEU A 543 36.55 -4.78 9.68
C LEU A 543 37.72 -3.80 9.79
N LYS A 544 38.17 -3.29 8.64
CA LYS A 544 39.22 -2.27 8.57
C LYS A 544 38.65 -0.90 8.92
N GLU A 545 39.48 -0.08 9.55
CA GLU A 545 39.14 1.33 9.72
C GLU A 545 39.14 2.05 8.37
N ILE A 546 38.15 2.91 8.18
CA ILE A 546 37.97 3.78 7.03
C ILE A 546 38.85 5.01 7.20
N VAL A 547 39.66 5.29 6.18
CA VAL A 547 40.55 6.46 6.17
C VAL A 547 39.86 7.61 5.43
N GLY A 548 39.93 8.85 5.95
CA GLY A 548 39.21 10.02 5.42
C GLY A 548 39.47 10.41 3.95
N PHE A 549 40.37 9.72 3.23
CA PHE A 549 40.52 9.83 1.77
C PHE A 549 39.27 9.34 1.02
N GLU A 550 38.54 8.37 1.59
CA GLU A 550 37.42 7.70 0.94
C GLU A 550 36.24 8.64 0.64
N SER A 551 35.93 9.60 1.53
CA SER A 551 34.83 10.56 1.33
C SER A 551 35.05 11.49 0.12
N LYS A 552 36.30 11.90 -0.16
CA LYS A 552 36.62 12.75 -1.33
C LYS A 552 36.46 11.99 -2.64
N THR A 553 36.91 10.74 -2.67
CA THR A 553 36.73 9.87 -3.84
C THR A 553 35.25 9.63 -4.12
N PHE A 554 34.47 9.38 -3.06
CA PHE A 554 33.03 9.18 -3.16
C PHE A 554 32.32 10.43 -3.71
N LEU A 555 32.60 11.62 -3.19
CA LEU A 555 32.04 12.89 -3.71
C LEU A 555 32.40 13.14 -5.17
N SER A 556 33.65 12.88 -5.58
CA SER A 556 34.09 13.05 -6.97
C SER A 556 33.31 12.13 -7.92
N ASN A 557 33.07 10.89 -7.51
CA ASN A 557 32.26 9.96 -8.29
C ASN A 557 30.79 10.43 -8.38
N LEU A 558 30.15 10.83 -7.27
CA LEU A 558 28.77 11.35 -7.34
C LEU A 558 28.68 12.58 -8.26
N THR A 559 29.66 13.48 -8.20
CA THR A 559 29.74 14.65 -9.08
C THR A 559 29.82 14.25 -10.54
N LYS A 560 30.69 13.28 -10.87
CA LYS A 560 30.82 12.72 -12.23
C LYS A 560 29.51 12.14 -12.75
N TYR A 561 28.74 11.49 -11.90
CA TYR A 561 27.46 10.84 -12.25
C TYR A 561 26.24 11.70 -11.93
N SER A 562 26.37 13.02 -11.93
CA SER A 562 25.27 13.95 -11.76
C SER A 562 25.08 14.88 -12.96
N ILE A 563 23.87 15.37 -13.15
CA ILE A 563 23.52 16.35 -14.18
C ILE A 563 22.86 17.57 -13.54
N LYS A 564 22.94 18.72 -14.22
CA LYS A 564 22.22 19.94 -13.85
C LYS A 564 21.13 20.32 -14.87
N GLU A 565 21.19 19.70 -16.04
CA GLU A 565 20.27 19.92 -17.15
C GLU A 565 19.91 18.57 -17.76
N LEU A 566 18.71 18.48 -18.34
CA LEU A 566 18.25 17.26 -19.01
C LEU A 566 19.04 17.00 -20.30
N SER A 567 19.20 15.72 -20.65
CA SER A 567 19.71 15.35 -21.97
C SER A 567 18.75 15.80 -23.08
N GLU A 568 19.28 16.07 -24.28
CA GLU A 568 18.47 16.40 -25.46
C GLU A 568 17.45 15.31 -25.79
N GLU A 569 17.80 14.05 -25.52
CA GLU A 569 16.87 12.93 -25.66
C GLU A 569 15.69 13.01 -24.68
N SER A 570 15.95 13.38 -23.42
CA SER A 570 14.90 13.57 -22.41
C SER A 570 14.00 14.75 -22.78
N LYS A 571 14.57 15.87 -23.27
CA LYS A 571 13.80 17.02 -23.74
C LYS A 571 12.87 16.65 -24.90
N LYS A 572 13.38 15.91 -25.88
CA LYS A 572 12.57 15.42 -27.01
C LYS A 572 11.44 14.49 -26.56
N GLU A 573 11.67 13.64 -25.56
CA GLU A 573 10.62 12.78 -24.98
C GLU A 573 9.51 13.63 -24.33
N ILE A 574 9.90 14.66 -23.57
CA ILE A 574 8.97 15.61 -22.93
C ILE A 574 8.16 16.40 -23.97
N GLU A 575 8.78 16.85 -25.07
CA GLU A 575 8.06 17.52 -26.18
C GLU A 575 6.97 16.61 -26.76
N ASN A 576 7.30 15.33 -27.01
CA ASN A 576 6.33 14.37 -27.52
C ASN A 576 5.24 14.05 -26.49
N GLU A 577 5.56 14.04 -25.19
CA GLU A 577 4.58 13.88 -24.10
C GLU A 577 3.57 15.04 -24.11
N ILE A 578 4.04 16.28 -24.22
CA ILE A 578 3.18 17.47 -24.31
C ILE A 578 2.24 17.35 -25.52
N ILE A 579 2.77 17.00 -26.70
CA ILE A 579 1.97 16.86 -27.93
C ILE A 579 0.89 15.79 -27.74
N PHE A 580 1.23 14.65 -27.10
CA PHE A 580 0.27 13.59 -26.81
C PHE A 580 -0.85 14.06 -25.86
N LEU A 581 -0.49 14.75 -24.77
CA LEU A 581 -1.47 15.26 -23.81
C LEU A 581 -2.42 16.29 -24.44
N GLU A 582 -1.89 17.18 -25.26
CA GLU A 582 -2.67 18.22 -25.94
C GLU A 582 -3.59 17.63 -27.05
N ASN A 583 -3.12 16.64 -27.81
CA ASN A 583 -3.85 16.11 -28.97
C ASN A 583 -4.75 14.91 -28.69
N GLU A 584 -4.41 14.06 -27.73
CA GLU A 584 -5.16 12.84 -27.42
C GLU A 584 -6.00 13.01 -26.14
N VAL A 585 -5.36 13.40 -25.03
CA VAL A 585 -6.03 13.48 -23.72
C VAL A 585 -7.02 14.65 -23.67
N LEU A 586 -6.58 15.89 -23.98
CA LEU A 586 -7.48 17.05 -23.99
C LEU A 586 -8.58 16.92 -25.04
N LYS A 587 -8.30 16.25 -26.16
CA LYS A 587 -9.33 15.94 -27.17
C LYS A 587 -10.41 15.02 -26.60
N LYS A 588 -10.04 13.92 -25.93
CA LYS A 588 -11.02 13.04 -25.27
C LYS A 588 -11.84 13.79 -24.23
N VAL A 589 -11.21 14.63 -23.40
CA VAL A 589 -11.90 15.48 -22.42
C VAL A 589 -12.89 16.44 -23.08
N LYS A 590 -12.52 17.03 -24.22
CA LYS A 590 -13.40 17.89 -25.03
C LYS A 590 -14.55 17.13 -25.68
N ASP A 591 -14.36 15.87 -26.05
CA ASP A 591 -15.43 15.04 -26.60
C ASP A 591 -16.44 14.66 -25.51
N ILE A 592 -15.97 14.35 -24.30
CA ILE A 592 -16.82 14.12 -23.12
C ILE A 592 -17.66 15.37 -22.82
N SER A 593 -17.06 16.57 -22.86
CA SER A 593 -17.77 17.81 -22.51
C SER A 593 -18.98 18.11 -23.41
N LYS A 594 -18.94 17.67 -24.68
CA LYS A 594 -20.00 17.83 -25.67
C LYS A 594 -21.12 16.78 -25.57
N LYS A 595 -20.87 15.65 -24.92
CA LYS A 595 -21.86 14.57 -24.77
C LYS A 595 -22.79 14.84 -23.59
N ASP A 596 -24.01 14.33 -23.71
CA ASP A 596 -24.97 14.26 -22.61
C ASP A 596 -25.11 12.83 -22.12
N TYR A 597 -25.20 12.65 -20.81
CA TYR A 597 -25.22 11.34 -20.16
C TYR A 597 -26.44 11.23 -19.27
N LYS A 598 -27.22 10.15 -19.48
CA LYS A 598 -28.43 9.87 -18.69
C LYS A 598 -28.12 9.32 -17.30
N THR A 599 -27.02 8.59 -17.16
CA THR A 599 -26.61 7.92 -15.93
C THR A 599 -25.12 8.12 -15.67
N PHE A 600 -24.70 7.95 -14.42
CA PHE A 600 -23.29 8.02 -14.06
C PHE A 600 -22.49 6.90 -14.74
N THR A 601 -23.06 5.70 -14.88
CA THR A 601 -22.38 4.58 -15.56
C THR A 601 -21.96 4.92 -16.99
N LEU A 602 -22.81 5.64 -17.75
CA LEU A 602 -22.47 6.06 -19.11
C LEU A 602 -21.37 7.13 -19.13
N LEU A 603 -21.39 8.07 -18.18
CA LEU A 603 -20.30 9.03 -18.02
C LEU A 603 -18.99 8.31 -17.65
N PHE A 604 -19.05 7.38 -16.70
CA PHE A 604 -17.90 6.62 -16.25
C PHE A 604 -17.22 5.88 -17.41
N GLN A 605 -17.98 5.17 -18.25
CA GLN A 605 -17.48 4.46 -19.43
C GLN A 605 -16.63 5.36 -20.35
N ASP A 606 -17.09 6.59 -20.59
CA ASP A 606 -16.34 7.54 -21.42
C ASP A 606 -15.14 8.14 -20.68
N THR A 607 -15.25 8.40 -19.36
CA THR A 607 -14.16 8.98 -18.57
C THR A 607 -13.02 8.00 -18.34
N ILE A 608 -13.30 6.70 -18.13
CA ILE A 608 -12.26 5.69 -17.87
C ILE A 608 -11.38 5.46 -19.09
N GLU A 609 -11.88 5.70 -20.30
CA GLU A 609 -11.08 5.68 -21.53
C GLU A 609 -9.89 6.65 -21.49
N ILE A 610 -9.97 7.76 -20.74
CA ILE A 610 -8.80 8.65 -20.54
C ILE A 610 -7.65 7.88 -19.89
N THR A 611 -7.95 7.03 -18.90
CA THR A 611 -6.94 6.23 -18.22
C THR A 611 -6.33 5.18 -19.16
N PHE A 612 -7.15 4.57 -20.04
CA PHE A 612 -6.66 3.62 -21.04
C PHE A 612 -5.77 4.30 -22.09
N ILE A 613 -6.17 5.46 -22.61
CA ILE A 613 -5.36 6.26 -23.55
C ILE A 613 -3.97 6.55 -22.97
N ILE A 614 -3.90 6.96 -21.69
CA ILE A 614 -2.63 7.25 -21.04
C ILE A 614 -1.84 5.95 -20.76
N ASN A 615 -2.49 4.90 -20.27
CA ASN A 615 -1.84 3.63 -19.93
C ASN A 615 -1.23 2.91 -21.14
N ASP A 616 -1.88 3.00 -22.29
CA ASP A 616 -1.44 2.42 -23.56
C ASP A 616 -0.34 3.25 -24.23
N SER A 617 -0.09 4.46 -23.73
CA SER A 617 1.02 5.32 -24.15
C SER A 617 2.32 5.00 -23.40
N MET A 618 3.43 5.58 -23.87
CA MET A 618 4.71 5.53 -23.15
C MET A 618 4.78 6.50 -21.94
N TYR A 619 3.84 7.44 -21.83
CA TYR A 619 3.87 8.55 -20.86
C TYR A 619 3.11 8.24 -19.57
N LYS A 620 3.60 7.23 -18.84
CA LYS A 620 2.94 6.72 -17.61
C LYS A 620 3.08 7.63 -16.39
N SER A 621 3.84 8.72 -16.50
CA SER A 621 4.05 9.70 -15.42
C SER A 621 2.74 10.39 -15.04
N PHE A 622 2.02 10.90 -16.05
CA PHE A 622 0.72 11.56 -15.86
C PHE A 622 -0.37 10.58 -15.40
N PHE A 623 -0.24 9.29 -15.75
CA PHE A 623 -1.18 8.24 -15.33
C PHE A 623 -1.38 8.20 -13.82
N GLN A 624 -0.31 8.32 -13.02
CA GLN A 624 -0.42 8.26 -11.56
C GLN A 624 -1.24 9.43 -10.98
N ILE A 625 -1.16 10.62 -11.59
CA ILE A 625 -1.92 11.80 -11.16
C ILE A 625 -3.40 11.60 -11.50
N ILE A 626 -3.70 11.20 -12.74
CA ILE A 626 -5.08 10.98 -13.18
C ILE A 626 -5.74 9.82 -12.43
N VAL A 627 -5.03 8.70 -12.25
CA VAL A 627 -5.56 7.56 -11.49
C VAL A 627 -5.76 7.92 -10.03
N GLY A 628 -4.86 8.71 -9.42
CA GLY A 628 -5.06 9.21 -8.05
C GLY A 628 -6.35 10.04 -7.90
N HIS A 629 -6.65 10.90 -8.88
CA HIS A 629 -7.94 11.63 -8.93
C HIS A 629 -9.12 10.67 -9.05
N PHE A 630 -9.06 9.71 -9.98
CA PHE A 630 -10.13 8.73 -10.19
C PHE A 630 -10.37 7.85 -8.96
N GLN A 631 -9.31 7.39 -8.30
CA GLN A 631 -9.39 6.55 -7.09
C GLN A 631 -10.04 7.28 -5.92
N ILE A 632 -9.97 8.61 -5.87
CA ILE A 632 -10.68 9.41 -4.86
C ILE A 632 -12.14 9.63 -5.29
N VAL A 633 -12.37 10.08 -6.51
CA VAL A 633 -13.68 10.58 -6.95
C VAL A 633 -14.65 9.47 -7.40
N ILE A 634 -14.18 8.50 -8.17
CA ILE A 634 -15.05 7.51 -8.81
C ILE A 634 -15.71 6.57 -7.79
N PRO A 635 -15.01 6.01 -6.77
CA PRO A 635 -15.64 5.19 -5.74
C PRO A 635 -16.77 5.93 -5.01
N TYR A 636 -16.59 7.22 -4.71
CA TYR A 636 -17.62 8.06 -4.12
C TYR A 636 -18.85 8.18 -5.05
N LEU A 637 -18.64 8.46 -6.33
CA LEU A 637 -19.75 8.60 -7.28
C LEU A 637 -20.50 7.28 -7.49
N PHE A 638 -19.78 6.15 -7.58
CA PHE A 638 -20.43 4.83 -7.59
C PHE A 638 -21.26 4.62 -6.34
N TYR A 639 -20.71 4.88 -5.16
CA TYR A 639 -21.45 4.77 -3.90
C TYR A 639 -22.67 5.69 -3.84
N HIS A 640 -22.55 6.94 -4.31
CA HIS A 640 -23.67 7.88 -4.37
C HIS A 640 -24.80 7.32 -5.25
N PHE A 641 -24.49 7.03 -6.52
CA PHE A 641 -25.47 6.62 -7.52
C PHE A 641 -25.95 5.17 -7.35
N ASN A 642 -25.31 4.37 -6.49
CA ASN A 642 -25.79 3.04 -6.14
C ASN A 642 -26.96 3.08 -5.12
N ASP A 643 -27.36 4.23 -4.57
CA ASP A 643 -28.59 4.29 -3.75
C ASP A 643 -29.85 4.34 -4.62
N ILE A 644 -30.80 3.43 -4.39
CA ILE A 644 -32.11 3.42 -5.06
C ILE A 644 -32.90 4.73 -4.83
N LYS A 645 -32.57 5.48 -3.77
CA LYS A 645 -33.23 6.75 -3.42
C LYS A 645 -32.72 7.93 -4.23
N VAL A 646 -31.64 7.80 -5.00
CA VAL A 646 -31.14 8.91 -5.82
C VAL A 646 -32.17 9.29 -6.89
N ARG A 647 -32.59 10.55 -6.86
CA ARG A 647 -33.49 11.16 -7.84
C ARG A 647 -32.71 12.14 -8.73
N ASN A 648 -33.26 12.39 -9.92
CA ASN A 648 -32.72 13.37 -10.88
C ASN A 648 -31.25 13.10 -11.25
N GLU A 649 -30.90 11.81 -11.44
CA GLU A 649 -29.54 11.37 -11.76
C GLU A 649 -28.97 12.12 -12.96
N GLU A 650 -29.68 12.17 -14.08
CA GLU A 650 -29.28 12.90 -15.30
C GLU A 650 -28.87 14.36 -15.03
N LYS A 651 -29.66 15.09 -14.23
CA LYS A 651 -29.36 16.49 -13.89
C LYS A 651 -28.10 16.62 -13.04
N LYS A 652 -27.86 15.69 -12.10
CA LYS A 652 -26.64 15.65 -11.29
C LYS A 652 -25.44 15.28 -12.15
N VAL A 653 -25.57 14.25 -12.98
CA VAL A 653 -24.53 13.76 -13.90
C VAL A 653 -24.06 14.86 -14.84
N LYS A 654 -24.98 15.68 -15.39
CA LYS A 654 -24.59 16.84 -16.22
C LYS A 654 -23.64 17.79 -15.49
N LYS A 655 -23.92 18.14 -14.24
CA LYS A 655 -23.05 19.02 -13.44
C LYS A 655 -21.75 18.34 -13.03
N ILE A 656 -21.80 17.05 -12.69
CA ILE A 656 -20.62 16.23 -12.37
C ILE A 656 -19.67 16.15 -13.56
N LYS A 657 -20.20 15.98 -14.79
CA LYS A 657 -19.43 16.05 -16.03
C LYS A 657 -18.70 17.39 -16.13
N ASP A 658 -19.39 18.50 -15.91
CA ASP A 658 -18.77 19.84 -16.02
C ASP A 658 -17.63 20.04 -15.01
N ILE A 659 -17.81 19.57 -13.76
CA ILE A 659 -16.75 19.56 -12.72
C ILE A 659 -15.57 18.69 -13.16
N PHE A 660 -15.85 17.46 -13.59
CA PHE A 660 -14.83 16.51 -14.04
C PHE A 660 -14.02 17.07 -15.20
N VAL A 661 -14.68 17.55 -16.25
CA VAL A 661 -14.03 18.16 -17.42
C VAL A 661 -13.13 19.32 -17.00
N LYS A 662 -13.62 20.21 -16.12
CA LYS A 662 -12.84 21.33 -15.61
C LYS A 662 -11.60 20.85 -14.84
N GLN A 663 -11.75 19.94 -13.89
CA GLN A 663 -10.65 19.45 -13.06
C GLN A 663 -9.59 18.71 -13.89
N ILE A 664 -9.99 17.79 -14.77
CA ILE A 664 -9.05 17.07 -15.64
C ILE A 664 -8.34 18.02 -16.61
N THR A 665 -9.06 18.97 -17.22
CA THR A 665 -8.44 19.98 -18.10
C THR A 665 -7.37 20.77 -17.35
N ASN A 666 -7.66 21.21 -16.12
CA ASN A 666 -6.69 21.93 -15.31
C ASN A 666 -5.47 21.08 -14.97
N LEU A 667 -5.67 19.81 -14.58
CA LEU A 667 -4.56 18.88 -14.31
C LEU A 667 -3.66 18.68 -15.53
N VAL A 668 -4.24 18.47 -16.72
CA VAL A 668 -3.44 18.33 -17.95
C VAL A 668 -2.66 19.62 -18.25
N ASN A 669 -3.31 20.79 -18.16
CA ASN A 669 -2.67 22.07 -18.45
C ASN A 669 -1.53 22.37 -17.47
N ASP A 670 -1.74 22.13 -16.17
CA ASP A 670 -0.73 22.35 -15.14
C ASP A 670 0.46 21.40 -15.28
N TYR A 671 0.18 20.14 -15.64
CA TYR A 671 1.23 19.17 -15.97
C TYR A 671 2.09 19.65 -17.14
N VAL A 672 1.45 20.11 -18.22
CA VAL A 672 2.14 20.67 -19.39
C VAL A 672 2.97 21.91 -19.03
N ILE A 673 2.48 22.77 -18.13
CA ILE A 673 3.26 23.93 -17.63
C ILE A 673 4.55 23.46 -16.93
N CYS A 674 4.47 22.42 -16.09
CA CYS A 674 5.64 21.84 -15.43
C CYS A 674 6.63 21.28 -16.47
N LEU A 675 6.16 20.52 -17.45
CA LEU A 675 7.00 19.94 -18.50
C LEU A 675 7.69 21.00 -19.37
N LYS A 676 6.97 22.06 -19.79
CA LYS A 676 7.53 23.16 -20.58
C LYS A 676 8.63 23.94 -19.84
N ARG A 677 8.77 23.78 -18.52
CA ARG A 677 9.78 24.49 -17.70
C ARG A 677 11.20 23.97 -17.93
N VAL A 678 11.34 22.71 -18.35
CA VAL A 678 12.61 22.00 -18.48
C VAL A 678 13.04 21.76 -19.94
N LEU A 679 12.26 22.31 -20.88
CA LEU A 679 12.61 22.49 -22.29
C LEU A 679 13.26 23.86 -22.46
#